data_AF-A0A2X5NR52-F1
#
_entry.id   AF-A0A2X5NR52-F1
#
_cell.length_a   1.000
_cell.length_b   1.000
_cell.length_c   1.000
_cell.angle_alpha   90.00
_cell.angle_beta   90.00
_cell.angle_gamma   90.00
#
_symmetry.space_group_name_H-M   'P 1'
#
loop_
_entity.id
_entity.type
_entity.pdbx_description
1 polymer ?
#
loop_
_entity_poly.entity_id
_entity_poly.type
_entity_poly.pdbx_seq_one_letter_code
_entity_poly.pdbx_strand_id
1 'polypeptide(L)'
;MLQRLTELNSAILTLPGWVGLDTNVAQLQTTLLLGESIRNSLGGFASSPQQLAEIRSAVKNLIIDANDLLGSQGAIPSLTRKLRTAIADFNDAQVSFCKLIKPVEDKPSLPALRDCALNILQHQSALKTWSDWSRVREEAISHGLQPVINALTHPDSGGISATEIFETAYCRWFASWMIDSEPLLHNFVPAEHMSDIEAYRTQTDRLAKLTVRYIRARLCGVIPAKNEVSRQSGFALLKHELQKSRRHKPVRQMAAEMGDAMAKLAPCMLMSPLSVAQFLPSDQALFDLVIFDEASQIAPWDAIGTMARGKQVVIAGDPRQMPPTSFFNRAANDTDDDTEEDMESILDECLAAGLYNHSLSWHYRSRHESLITFSNHRYYDSNLITFPAAETKQSAVQWCKVAGVYSKGKGRHNQAEAEAIVAETVKRLTNKEFVASGRTIGIITLNTEQQKLISDLLDRARQEHPEIEPFFQSELEEPVVVKNLETVQGDERDLTILGIGYGPTEPGANTMSMNFGPLNREGGWRRLNVAITRARQEMMVFSSFDPSFIDLNRTSARAVADLKHFIEFAQRGPVALAQAVHGSVGGYDSPFEEAVANGLRRKGWHVIPQIGVSRFRIDLGIVHPDKPGDYLVGVECDGATYHSAATARDRDKVRSAILQGLGWKLLRLWSTEWWIDKEGALDRLDTAISQLLEKSRAEEAVLVAETEKQKQSTPVIAPVTNAVSDDILVSKTTPIASDGQISESVPPIIPLPAEVSEDDDGTELKYAYSASQNNNKPAHAGIYVVNDLQEWYDRIDAEKFYLSEYDETLKTLIEAVVTSESPVLDTTLVQRIARIHGFTRAGRLIRERVIGIVDQYYYLAADHLGENFVWLSVTQRADWNTFRLPATDNDIRQVDAIPREELRALALSIESDNKIQEMTRSLGIKRLTSQAKKRIESVLDVV
;
A
#
# COMPACT_ATOMS: atom_id res chain seq x y z
N MET A 1 -81.40 92.78 56.18
CA MET A 1 -80.18 91.95 56.10
C MET A 1 -80.03 91.06 57.33
N LEU A 2 -80.05 91.62 58.55
CA LEU A 2 -80.08 90.85 59.81
C LEU A 2 -81.19 89.79 59.86
N GLN A 3 -82.40 90.10 59.41
CA GLN A 3 -83.52 89.15 59.35
C GLN A 3 -83.29 87.94 58.42
N ARG A 4 -82.58 88.14 57.29
CA ARG A 4 -82.21 87.05 56.36
C ARG A 4 -81.08 86.17 56.90
N LEU A 5 -80.21 86.72 57.75
CA LEU A 5 -79.15 85.97 58.43
C LEU A 5 -79.73 85.07 59.54
N THR A 6 -80.81 85.49 60.21
CA THR A 6 -81.48 84.68 61.23
C THR A 6 -82.20 83.46 60.64
N GLU A 7 -82.78 83.58 59.45
CA GLU A 7 -83.43 82.47 58.73
C GLU A 7 -82.43 81.39 58.27
N LEU A 8 -81.19 81.77 57.98
CA LEU A 8 -80.13 80.85 57.57
C LEU A 8 -79.35 80.23 58.75
N ASN A 9 -79.57 80.72 59.97
CA ASN A 9 -78.74 80.35 61.13
C ASN A 9 -78.89 78.85 61.51
N SER A 10 -80.06 78.26 61.30
CA SER A 10 -80.32 76.84 61.58
C SER A 10 -79.61 75.89 60.61
N ALA A 11 -79.35 76.32 59.37
CA ALA A 11 -78.68 75.51 58.35
C ALA A 11 -77.14 75.60 58.42
N ILE A 12 -76.60 76.69 58.98
CA ILE A 12 -75.17 76.99 58.95
C ILE A 12 -74.45 76.60 60.27
N LEU A 13 -75.19 76.41 61.37
CA LEU A 13 -74.63 75.96 62.66
C LEU A 13 -73.94 74.58 62.60
N THR A 14 -74.28 73.75 61.63
CA THR A 14 -73.67 72.41 61.45
C THR A 14 -72.40 72.43 60.60
N LEU A 15 -72.01 73.58 60.03
CA LEU A 15 -70.79 73.71 59.25
C LEU A 15 -69.56 73.80 60.18
N PRO A 16 -68.62 72.84 60.10
CA PRO A 16 -67.39 72.88 60.89
C PRO A 16 -66.59 74.15 60.58
N GLY A 17 -66.26 74.93 61.61
CA GLY A 17 -65.49 76.17 61.48
C GLY A 17 -66.33 77.45 61.28
N TRP A 18 -67.66 77.36 61.25
CA TRP A 18 -68.54 78.54 61.26
C TRP A 18 -68.71 79.12 62.67
N VAL A 19 -68.32 80.38 62.87
CA VAL A 19 -68.42 81.12 64.15
C VAL A 19 -69.11 82.47 63.90
N GLY A 20 -70.23 82.47 63.18
CA GLY A 20 -70.98 83.68 62.88
C GLY A 20 -70.13 84.74 62.16
N LEU A 21 -70.15 85.99 62.65
CA LEU A 21 -69.37 87.10 62.07
C LEU A 21 -67.85 86.96 62.27
N ASP A 22 -67.41 86.12 63.21
CA ASP A 22 -65.98 85.86 63.49
C ASP A 22 -65.42 84.69 62.65
N THR A 23 -66.20 84.17 61.69
CA THR A 23 -65.77 83.10 60.80
C THR A 23 -64.58 83.55 59.95
N ASN A 24 -63.47 82.83 60.05
CA ASN A 24 -62.34 83.01 59.13
C ASN A 24 -62.70 82.47 57.74
N VAL A 25 -63.24 83.34 56.89
CA VAL A 25 -63.72 83.01 55.54
C VAL A 25 -62.62 82.38 54.69
N ALA A 26 -61.36 82.84 54.82
CA ALA A 26 -60.23 82.30 54.06
C ALA A 26 -59.92 80.84 54.42
N GLN A 27 -59.96 80.51 55.71
CA GLN A 27 -59.69 79.15 56.19
C GLN A 27 -60.82 78.17 55.83
N LEU A 28 -62.08 78.63 55.92
CA LEU A 28 -63.25 77.86 55.50
C LEU A 28 -63.22 77.56 54.00
N GLN A 29 -62.89 78.56 53.19
CA GLN A 29 -62.76 78.43 51.73
C GLN A 29 -61.64 77.47 51.35
N THR A 30 -60.49 77.52 52.03
CA THR A 30 -59.37 76.58 51.82
C THR A 30 -59.77 75.13 52.17
N THR A 31 -60.53 74.94 53.24
CA THR A 31 -61.01 73.63 53.69
C THR A 31 -62.02 73.02 52.70
N LEU A 32 -62.93 73.85 52.18
CA LEU A 32 -63.88 73.44 51.15
C LEU A 32 -63.17 73.03 49.85
N LEU A 33 -62.20 73.83 49.39
CA LEU A 33 -61.39 73.50 48.20
C LEU A 33 -60.60 72.20 48.38
N LEU A 34 -60.02 71.97 49.56
CA LEU A 34 -59.32 70.72 49.86
C LEU A 34 -60.28 69.53 49.86
N GLY A 35 -61.45 69.68 50.49
CA GLY A 35 -62.49 68.66 50.51
C GLY A 35 -63.01 68.31 49.11
N GLU A 36 -63.23 69.31 48.25
CA GLU A 36 -63.60 69.11 46.84
C GLU A 36 -62.48 68.42 46.06
N SER A 37 -61.23 68.83 46.24
CA SER A 37 -60.08 68.20 45.57
C SER A 37 -59.97 66.73 45.93
N ILE A 38 -60.07 66.38 47.22
CA ILE A 38 -60.05 64.98 47.67
C ILE A 38 -61.21 64.22 47.05
N ARG A 39 -62.43 64.77 47.10
CA ARG A 39 -63.63 64.12 46.56
C ARG A 39 -63.52 63.85 45.05
N ASN A 40 -62.96 64.78 44.30
CA ASN A 40 -62.72 64.65 42.87
C ASN A 40 -61.65 63.60 42.57
N SER A 41 -60.53 63.62 43.31
CA SER A 41 -59.46 62.61 43.15
C SER A 41 -59.96 61.19 43.44
N LEU A 42 -60.77 60.99 44.49
CA LEU A 42 -61.34 59.67 44.80
C LEU A 42 -62.28 59.15 43.70
N GLY A 43 -62.96 60.06 42.99
CA GLY A 43 -63.77 59.72 41.82
C GLY A 43 -62.95 59.07 40.70
N GLY A 44 -61.69 59.48 40.51
CA GLY A 44 -60.79 58.94 39.49
C GLY A 44 -60.23 57.55 39.80
N PHE A 45 -60.25 57.10 41.07
CA PHE A 45 -59.74 55.79 41.48
C PHE A 45 -60.79 54.68 41.51
N ALA A 46 -62.07 55.02 41.40
CA ALA A 46 -63.15 54.06 41.50
C ALA A 46 -63.66 53.61 40.12
N SER A 47 -63.63 52.30 39.89
CA SER A 47 -64.18 51.66 38.69
C SER A 47 -65.67 51.33 38.81
N SER A 48 -66.27 51.47 40.00
CA SER A 48 -67.70 51.26 40.24
C SER A 48 -68.25 52.16 41.37
N PRO A 49 -69.57 52.41 41.42
CA PRO A 49 -70.20 53.20 42.49
C PRO A 49 -70.01 52.57 43.89
N GLN A 50 -69.96 51.25 43.96
CA GLN A 50 -69.79 50.49 45.20
C GLN A 50 -68.35 50.64 45.72
N GLN A 51 -67.37 50.51 44.83
CA GLN A 51 -65.97 50.77 45.13
C GLN A 51 -65.73 52.24 45.53
N LEU A 52 -66.43 53.19 44.90
CA LEU A 52 -66.35 54.60 45.27
C LEU A 52 -66.87 54.85 46.69
N ALA A 53 -67.94 54.16 47.10
CA ALA A 53 -68.47 54.24 48.45
C ALA A 53 -67.49 53.65 49.48
N GLU A 54 -66.87 52.51 49.17
CA GLU A 54 -65.85 51.88 50.01
C GLU A 54 -64.60 52.78 50.14
N ILE A 55 -64.07 53.30 49.04
CA ILE A 55 -62.92 54.21 49.03
C ILE A 55 -63.23 55.47 49.84
N ARG A 56 -64.41 56.07 49.66
CA ARG A 56 -64.83 57.25 50.44
C ARG A 56 -64.92 56.95 51.93
N SER A 57 -65.43 55.77 52.31
CA SER A 57 -65.49 55.33 53.70
C SER A 57 -64.09 55.14 54.29
N ALA A 58 -63.21 54.44 53.57
CA ALA A 58 -61.82 54.21 53.99
C ALA A 58 -61.03 55.52 54.13
N VAL A 59 -61.18 56.44 53.17
CA VAL A 59 -60.51 57.74 53.19
C VAL A 59 -61.08 58.65 54.26
N LYS A 60 -62.40 58.59 54.51
CA LYS A 60 -63.02 59.28 55.64
C LYS A 60 -62.41 58.79 56.97
N ASN A 61 -62.35 57.48 57.19
CA ASN A 61 -61.75 56.91 58.39
C ASN A 61 -60.27 57.30 58.52
N LEU A 62 -59.54 57.33 57.41
CA LEU A 62 -58.12 57.71 57.40
C LEU A 62 -57.88 59.19 57.71
N ILE A 63 -58.73 60.09 57.20
CA ILE A 63 -58.59 61.54 57.38
C ILE A 63 -59.12 61.99 58.75
N ILE A 64 -60.20 61.38 59.23
CA ILE A 64 -60.91 61.80 60.45
C ILE A 64 -60.44 60.99 61.66
N ASP A 65 -60.45 59.67 61.58
CA ASP A 65 -60.28 58.79 62.74
C ASP A 65 -58.84 58.27 62.91
N ALA A 66 -58.06 58.20 61.82
CA ALA A 66 -56.70 57.67 61.80
C ALA A 66 -55.68 58.65 61.17
N ASN A 67 -55.88 59.95 61.41
CA ASN A 67 -55.06 61.03 60.84
C ASN A 67 -53.56 60.88 61.18
N ASP A 68 -53.25 60.34 62.35
CA ASP A 68 -51.86 60.10 62.81
C ASP A 68 -51.05 59.23 61.82
N LEU A 69 -51.71 58.36 61.03
CA LEU A 69 -51.06 57.54 60.00
C LEU A 69 -50.60 58.34 58.77
N LEU A 70 -51.17 59.53 58.56
CA LEU A 70 -50.84 60.47 57.48
C LEU A 70 -49.77 61.51 57.88
N GLY A 71 -49.45 61.61 59.17
CA GLY A 71 -48.40 62.49 59.67
C GLY A 71 -47.04 62.17 59.03
N SER A 72 -46.09 63.11 59.09
CA SER A 72 -44.77 62.97 58.44
C SER A 72 -43.96 61.74 58.88
N GLN A 73 -44.27 61.16 60.04
CA GLN A 73 -43.71 59.92 60.59
C GLN A 73 -44.70 58.74 60.60
N GLY A 74 -45.87 58.90 59.99
CA GLY A 74 -46.91 57.88 59.90
C GLY A 74 -46.56 56.74 58.95
N ALA A 75 -47.29 55.63 59.09
CA ALA A 75 -47.06 54.42 58.32
C ALA A 75 -47.27 54.62 56.81
N ILE A 76 -48.23 55.48 56.41
CA ILE A 76 -48.57 55.67 54.99
C ILE A 76 -47.44 56.39 54.23
N PRO A 77 -46.94 57.56 54.67
CA PRO A 77 -45.80 58.19 54.00
C PRO A 77 -44.56 57.30 53.93
N SER A 78 -44.32 56.47 54.96
CA SER A 78 -43.23 55.48 54.96
C SER A 78 -43.40 54.41 53.88
N LEU A 79 -44.59 53.82 53.78
CA LEU A 79 -44.91 52.81 52.75
C LEU A 79 -44.92 53.41 51.35
N THR A 80 -45.45 54.61 51.15
CA THR A 80 -45.41 55.30 49.86
C THR A 80 -43.98 55.63 49.44
N ARG A 81 -43.11 56.02 50.37
CA ARG A 81 -41.69 56.22 50.10
C ARG A 81 -41.02 54.92 49.68
N LYS A 82 -41.25 53.83 50.42
CA LYS A 82 -40.75 52.49 50.06
C LYS A 82 -41.22 52.03 48.68
N LEU A 83 -42.50 52.22 48.36
CA LEU A 83 -43.05 51.87 47.05
C LEU A 83 -42.43 52.73 45.93
N ARG A 84 -42.29 54.04 46.16
CA ARG A 84 -41.64 54.93 45.18
C ARG A 84 -40.19 54.53 44.92
N THR A 85 -39.45 54.21 45.98
CA THR A 85 -38.07 53.69 45.86
C THR A 85 -38.05 52.37 45.09
N ALA A 86 -38.90 51.40 45.46
CA ALA A 86 -38.95 50.11 44.76
C ALA A 86 -39.34 50.22 43.28
N ILE A 87 -40.25 51.14 42.92
CA ILE A 87 -40.61 51.41 41.51
C ILE A 87 -39.44 52.06 40.77
N ALA A 88 -38.73 53.00 41.41
CA ALA A 88 -37.55 53.62 40.82
C ALA A 88 -36.45 52.58 40.58
N ASP A 89 -36.13 51.77 41.59
CA ASP A 89 -35.13 50.69 41.50
C ASP A 89 -35.50 49.68 40.41
N PHE A 90 -36.78 49.31 40.30
CA PHE A 90 -37.28 48.42 39.24
C PHE A 90 -37.10 49.03 37.85
N ASN A 91 -37.49 50.31 37.67
CA ASN A 91 -37.36 50.98 36.38
C ASN A 91 -35.89 51.10 35.96
N ASP A 92 -34.99 51.43 36.88
CA ASP A 92 -33.56 51.52 36.62
C ASP A 92 -32.97 50.15 36.26
N ALA A 93 -33.37 49.09 36.95
CA ALA A 93 -32.99 47.72 36.64
C ALA A 93 -33.54 47.27 35.29
N GLN A 94 -34.80 47.60 34.97
CA GLN A 94 -35.43 47.29 33.69
C GLN A 94 -34.69 47.96 32.53
N VAL A 95 -34.37 49.26 32.65
CA VAL A 95 -33.61 49.99 31.62
C VAL A 95 -32.24 49.36 31.42
N SER A 96 -31.55 49.02 32.52
CA SER A 96 -30.23 48.39 32.45
C SER A 96 -30.29 47.00 31.80
N PHE A 97 -31.29 46.20 32.14
CA PHE A 97 -31.50 44.87 31.57
C PHE A 97 -31.85 44.94 30.08
N CYS A 98 -32.76 45.82 29.68
CA CYS A 98 -33.11 46.04 28.26
C CYS A 98 -31.92 46.52 27.43
N LYS A 99 -31.03 47.35 27.99
CA LYS A 99 -29.79 47.76 27.30
C LYS A 99 -28.86 46.59 27.01
N LEU A 100 -28.82 45.59 27.90
CA LEU A 100 -27.95 44.43 27.76
C LEU A 100 -28.51 43.41 26.76
N ILE A 101 -29.80 43.10 26.83
CA ILE A 101 -30.41 42.06 25.98
C ILE A 101 -30.80 42.57 24.59
N LYS A 102 -30.86 43.91 24.38
CA LYS A 102 -31.31 44.57 23.14
C LYS A 102 -32.59 43.92 22.58
N PRO A 103 -33.72 44.01 23.30
CA PRO A 103 -34.93 43.31 22.91
C PRO A 103 -35.44 43.82 21.56
N VAL A 104 -36.07 42.93 20.80
CA VAL A 104 -36.65 43.24 19.47
C VAL A 104 -37.85 44.18 19.59
N GLU A 105 -38.52 44.20 20.75
CA GLU A 105 -39.66 45.06 21.05
C GLU A 105 -39.26 46.27 21.92
N ASP A 106 -39.79 47.46 21.59
CA ASP A 106 -39.49 48.72 22.31
C ASP A 106 -39.99 48.75 23.77
N LYS A 107 -41.00 47.93 24.13
CA LYS A 107 -41.56 47.83 25.49
C LYS A 107 -42.03 46.40 25.83
N PRO A 108 -41.12 45.50 26.22
CA PRO A 108 -41.48 44.15 26.62
C PRO A 108 -42.35 44.16 27.90
N SER A 109 -43.35 43.28 27.94
CA SER A 109 -44.20 43.11 29.11
C SER A 109 -43.41 42.56 30.32
N LEU A 110 -43.87 42.83 31.55
CA LEU A 110 -43.22 42.32 32.76
C LEU A 110 -43.08 40.77 32.77
N PRO A 111 -44.09 39.98 32.34
CA PRO A 111 -43.94 38.54 32.21
C PRO A 111 -42.84 38.15 31.21
N ALA A 112 -42.78 38.79 30.03
CA ALA A 112 -41.77 38.49 29.02
C ALA A 112 -40.34 38.78 29.51
N LEU A 113 -40.15 39.89 30.23
CA LEU A 113 -38.88 40.23 30.86
C LEU A 113 -38.48 39.21 31.92
N ARG A 114 -39.45 38.75 32.73
CA ARG A 114 -39.23 37.72 33.74
C ARG A 114 -38.84 36.39 33.11
N ASP A 115 -39.53 35.96 32.07
CA ASP A 115 -39.26 34.69 31.38
C ASP A 115 -37.90 34.73 30.68
N CYS A 116 -37.55 35.86 30.06
CA CYS A 116 -36.21 36.07 29.49
C CYS A 116 -35.13 35.99 30.57
N ALA A 117 -35.31 36.69 31.70
CA ALA A 117 -34.36 36.65 32.81
C ALA A 117 -34.21 35.25 33.40
N LEU A 118 -35.32 34.51 33.56
CA LEU A 118 -35.29 33.13 34.04
C LEU A 118 -34.59 32.18 33.06
N ASN A 119 -34.82 32.34 31.76
CA ASN A 119 -34.13 31.55 30.74
C ASN A 119 -32.62 31.81 30.75
N ILE A 120 -32.19 33.07 30.88
CA ILE A 120 -30.78 33.43 30.99
C ILE A 120 -30.16 32.79 32.25
N LEU A 121 -30.86 32.82 33.38
CA LEU A 121 -30.40 32.20 34.63
C LEU A 121 -30.31 30.67 34.50
N GLN A 122 -31.30 30.03 33.89
CA GLN A 122 -31.30 28.58 33.67
C GLN A 122 -30.16 28.11 32.76
N HIS A 123 -29.74 28.95 31.80
CA HIS A 123 -28.70 28.62 30.81
C HIS A 123 -27.40 29.40 31.05
N GLN A 124 -27.17 29.91 32.26
CA GLN A 124 -26.04 30.79 32.56
C GLN A 124 -24.68 30.17 32.22
N SER A 125 -24.53 28.85 32.45
CA SER A 125 -23.30 28.11 32.12
C SER A 125 -22.99 28.07 30.63
N ALA A 126 -24.00 28.21 29.75
CA ALA A 126 -23.84 28.18 28.30
C ALA A 126 -23.54 29.55 27.68
N LEU A 127 -23.68 30.65 28.43
CA LEU A 127 -23.50 32.02 27.89
C LEU A 127 -22.08 32.27 27.36
N LYS A 128 -21.05 31.71 28.01
CA LYS A 128 -19.67 31.85 27.54
C LYS A 128 -19.50 31.17 26.17
N THR A 129 -19.95 29.92 26.05
CA THR A 129 -19.91 29.15 24.80
C THR A 129 -20.70 29.84 23.69
N TRP A 130 -21.87 30.41 24.00
CA TRP A 130 -22.67 31.17 23.03
C TRP A 130 -21.99 32.45 22.55
N SER A 131 -21.31 33.16 23.46
CA SER A 131 -20.56 34.37 23.11
C SER A 131 -19.35 34.04 22.23
N ASP A 132 -18.64 32.96 22.55
CA ASP A 132 -17.53 32.46 21.74
C ASP A 132 -18.00 32.02 20.36
N TRP A 133 -19.12 31.31 20.27
CA TRP A 133 -19.75 30.94 18.99
C TRP A 133 -20.17 32.18 18.19
N SER A 134 -20.78 33.18 18.82
CA SER A 134 -21.21 34.41 18.15
C SER A 134 -20.02 35.17 17.57
N ARG A 135 -18.91 35.27 18.32
CA ARG A 135 -17.65 35.86 17.86
C ARG A 135 -17.10 35.13 16.63
N VAL A 136 -16.96 33.81 16.71
CA VAL A 136 -16.42 32.99 15.62
C VAL A 136 -17.35 33.01 14.40
N ARG A 137 -18.67 33.04 14.62
CA ARG A 137 -19.65 33.19 13.55
C ARG A 137 -19.48 34.52 12.82
N GLU A 138 -19.37 35.64 13.53
CA GLU A 138 -19.18 36.96 12.90
C GLU A 138 -17.87 37.02 12.10
N GLU A 139 -16.79 36.45 12.65
CA GLU A 139 -15.49 36.32 11.97
C GLU A 139 -15.62 35.50 10.67
N ALA A 140 -16.24 34.32 10.73
CA ALA A 140 -16.47 33.47 9.57
C ALA A 140 -17.33 34.16 8.49
N ILE A 141 -18.36 34.91 8.89
CA ILE A 141 -19.19 35.70 7.97
C ILE A 141 -18.36 36.79 7.29
N SER A 142 -17.47 37.45 8.02
CA SER A 142 -16.58 38.48 7.46
C SER A 142 -15.61 37.92 6.41
N HIS A 143 -15.25 36.64 6.52
CA HIS A 143 -14.43 35.91 5.55
C HIS A 143 -15.26 35.25 4.42
N GLY A 144 -16.58 35.49 4.36
CA GLY A 144 -17.44 34.96 3.29
C GLY A 144 -17.94 33.53 3.51
N LEU A 145 -17.73 32.94 4.69
CA LEU A 145 -18.12 31.55 5.01
C LEU A 145 -19.59 31.42 5.49
N GLN A 146 -20.46 32.36 5.11
CA GLN A 146 -21.87 32.35 5.47
C GLN A 146 -22.59 31.02 5.11
N PRO A 147 -22.34 30.37 3.95
CA PRO A 147 -22.97 29.09 3.62
C PRO A 147 -22.62 27.97 4.61
N VAL A 148 -21.39 27.92 5.12
CA VAL A 148 -20.94 26.92 6.11
C VAL A 148 -21.64 27.14 7.45
N ILE A 149 -21.77 28.40 7.89
CA ILE A 149 -22.52 28.76 9.09
C ILE A 149 -23.98 28.33 8.97
N ASN A 150 -24.62 28.61 7.83
CA ASN A 150 -26.01 28.21 7.61
C ASN A 150 -26.18 26.68 7.73
N ALA A 151 -25.26 25.91 7.18
CA ALA A 151 -25.26 24.44 7.28
C ALA A 151 -25.09 23.95 8.73
N LEU A 152 -24.19 24.57 9.51
CA LEU A 152 -23.95 24.24 10.92
C LEU A 152 -25.12 24.61 11.84
N THR A 153 -25.92 25.60 11.47
CA THR A 153 -27.10 26.02 12.24
C THR A 153 -28.37 25.24 11.89
N HIS A 154 -28.31 24.34 10.90
CA HIS A 154 -29.46 23.54 10.51
C HIS A 154 -29.71 22.45 11.55
N PRO A 155 -30.96 22.26 12.05
CA PRO A 155 -31.25 21.31 13.12
C PRO A 155 -30.95 19.83 12.81
N ASP A 156 -30.68 19.50 11.54
CA ASP A 156 -30.35 18.15 11.05
C ASP A 156 -28.84 17.89 10.86
N SER A 157 -27.96 18.81 11.26
CA SER A 157 -26.51 18.61 11.23
C SER A 157 -26.07 17.66 12.37
N GLY A 158 -26.53 16.42 12.33
CA GLY A 158 -26.21 15.41 13.34
C GLY A 158 -24.72 15.13 13.37
N GLY A 159 -24.02 15.57 14.42
CA GLY A 159 -22.66 15.13 14.78
C GLY A 159 -21.51 15.38 13.79
N ILE A 160 -21.76 15.89 12.58
CA ILE A 160 -20.72 16.12 11.55
C ILE A 160 -19.87 17.33 11.94
N SER A 161 -18.55 17.22 11.81
CA SER A 161 -17.62 18.30 12.14
C SER A 161 -17.70 19.45 11.12
N ALA A 162 -17.56 20.69 11.59
CA ALA A 162 -17.46 21.86 10.71
C ALA A 162 -16.33 21.74 9.68
N THR A 163 -15.23 21.10 10.08
CA THR A 163 -14.08 20.83 9.21
C THR A 163 -14.47 19.90 8.06
N GLU A 164 -15.16 18.79 8.35
CA GLU A 164 -15.56 17.81 7.34
C GLU A 164 -16.53 18.41 6.31
N ILE A 165 -17.47 19.26 6.76
CA ILE A 165 -18.40 19.98 5.86
C ILE A 165 -17.61 20.91 4.93
N PHE A 166 -16.66 21.67 5.47
CA PHE A 166 -15.85 22.59 4.69
C PHE A 166 -14.97 21.84 3.68
N GLU A 167 -14.23 20.82 4.11
CA GLU A 167 -13.37 20.02 3.24
C GLU A 167 -14.17 19.37 2.11
N THR A 168 -15.33 18.78 2.42
CA THR A 168 -16.20 18.18 1.42
C THR A 168 -16.68 19.20 0.39
N ALA A 169 -17.13 20.38 0.84
CA ALA A 169 -17.58 21.45 -0.05
C ALA A 169 -16.44 22.00 -0.92
N TYR A 170 -15.26 22.22 -0.33
CA TYR A 170 -14.08 22.69 -1.03
C TYR A 170 -13.62 21.68 -2.08
N CYS A 171 -13.44 20.41 -1.72
CA CYS A 171 -13.05 19.34 -2.63
C CYS A 171 -14.04 19.20 -3.79
N ARG A 172 -15.34 19.31 -3.53
CA ARG A 172 -16.38 19.27 -4.58
C ARG A 172 -16.27 20.44 -5.55
N TRP A 173 -16.08 21.66 -5.03
CA TRP A 173 -15.88 22.85 -5.86
C TRP A 173 -14.61 22.73 -6.71
N PHE A 174 -13.49 22.37 -6.08
CA PHE A 174 -12.20 22.21 -6.75
C PHE A 174 -12.23 21.12 -7.81
N ALA A 175 -12.76 19.94 -7.48
CA ALA A 175 -12.85 18.82 -8.42
C ALA A 175 -13.69 19.17 -9.65
N SER A 176 -14.84 19.84 -9.46
CA SER A 176 -15.69 20.25 -10.58
C SER A 176 -14.95 21.21 -11.52
N TRP A 177 -14.30 22.23 -10.96
CA TRP A 177 -13.53 23.18 -11.76
C TRP A 177 -12.33 22.55 -12.47
N MET A 178 -11.55 21.71 -11.76
CA MET A 178 -10.38 21.04 -12.33
C MET A 178 -10.76 20.08 -13.44
N ILE A 179 -11.78 19.24 -13.24
CA ILE A 179 -12.27 18.28 -14.24
C ILE A 179 -12.73 19.02 -15.50
N ASP A 180 -13.46 20.13 -15.35
CA ASP A 180 -13.92 20.93 -16.48
C ASP A 180 -12.77 21.67 -17.20
N SER A 181 -11.71 22.03 -16.49
CA SER A 181 -10.56 22.73 -17.06
C SER A 181 -9.58 21.82 -17.81
N GLU A 182 -9.55 20.52 -17.49
CA GLU A 182 -8.62 19.55 -18.06
C GLU A 182 -9.32 18.73 -19.17
N PRO A 183 -9.01 18.96 -20.46
CA PRO A 183 -9.72 18.31 -21.57
C PRO A 183 -9.69 16.78 -21.53
N LEU A 184 -8.62 16.18 -20.98
CA LEU A 184 -8.51 14.73 -20.83
C LEU A 184 -9.51 14.15 -19.82
N LEU A 185 -9.84 14.90 -18.76
CA LEU A 185 -10.81 14.50 -17.75
C LEU A 185 -12.23 14.84 -18.20
N HIS A 186 -12.41 16.03 -18.79
CA HIS A 186 -13.72 16.50 -19.29
C HIS A 186 -14.29 15.59 -20.38
N ASN A 187 -13.45 15.16 -21.34
CA ASN A 187 -13.88 14.31 -22.45
C ASN A 187 -13.72 12.81 -22.16
N PHE A 188 -13.45 12.43 -20.90
CA PHE A 188 -13.25 11.02 -20.56
C PHE A 188 -14.57 10.25 -20.67
N VAL A 189 -14.64 9.34 -21.65
CA VAL A 189 -15.74 8.40 -21.80
C VAL A 189 -15.24 7.00 -21.43
N PRO A 190 -15.71 6.39 -20.32
CA PRO A 190 -15.24 5.08 -19.87
C PRO A 190 -15.32 3.98 -20.94
N ALA A 191 -16.39 3.98 -21.74
CA ALA A 191 -16.61 3.01 -22.79
C ALA A 191 -15.60 3.12 -23.95
N GLU A 192 -15.27 4.35 -24.37
CA GLU A 192 -14.26 4.60 -25.40
C GLU A 192 -12.88 4.22 -24.89
N HIS A 193 -12.53 4.61 -23.67
CA HIS A 193 -11.25 4.25 -23.05
C HIS A 193 -11.07 2.73 -22.91
N MET A 194 -12.12 2.01 -22.53
CA MET A 194 -12.09 0.55 -22.51
C MET A 194 -11.94 -0.07 -23.91
N SER A 195 -12.52 0.55 -24.94
CA SER A 195 -12.34 0.13 -26.34
C SER A 195 -10.89 0.33 -26.80
N ASP A 196 -10.27 1.46 -26.45
CA ASP A 196 -8.86 1.74 -26.75
C ASP A 196 -7.91 0.74 -26.07
N ILE A 197 -8.17 0.39 -24.82
CA ILE A 197 -7.40 -0.64 -24.10
C ILE A 197 -7.48 -1.98 -24.83
N GLU A 198 -8.66 -2.38 -25.28
CA GLU A 198 -8.85 -3.66 -25.96
C GLU A 198 -8.24 -3.65 -27.37
N ALA A 199 -8.35 -2.53 -28.09
CA ALA A 199 -7.66 -2.33 -29.36
C ALA A 199 -6.14 -2.42 -29.17
N TYR A 200 -5.59 -1.76 -28.15
CA TYR A 200 -4.17 -1.82 -27.82
C TYR A 200 -3.69 -3.25 -27.54
N ARG A 201 -4.43 -4.02 -26.73
CA ARG A 201 -4.13 -5.43 -26.44
C ARG A 201 -4.07 -6.27 -27.72
N THR A 202 -5.11 -6.15 -28.54
CA THR A 202 -5.28 -6.88 -29.80
C THR A 202 -4.16 -6.56 -30.78
N GLN A 203 -3.85 -5.27 -31.00
CA GLN A 203 -2.79 -4.86 -31.91
C GLN A 203 -1.42 -5.30 -31.42
N THR A 204 -1.17 -5.25 -30.11
CA THR A 204 0.08 -5.72 -29.53
C THR A 204 0.28 -7.23 -29.72
N ASP A 205 -0.79 -8.04 -29.61
CA ASP A 205 -0.73 -9.48 -29.90
C ASP A 205 -0.53 -9.77 -31.37
N ARG A 206 -1.20 -9.00 -32.24
CA ARG A 206 -1.00 -9.10 -33.69
C ARG A 206 0.44 -8.77 -34.06
N LEU A 207 1.01 -7.71 -33.49
CA LEU A 207 2.40 -7.33 -33.69
C LEU A 207 3.35 -8.45 -33.24
N ALA A 208 3.16 -9.01 -32.05
CA ALA A 208 3.99 -10.11 -31.56
C ALA A 208 3.97 -11.32 -32.51
N LYS A 209 2.79 -11.74 -32.99
CA LYS A 209 2.64 -12.84 -33.96
C LYS A 209 3.29 -12.51 -35.31
N LEU A 210 3.12 -11.28 -35.80
CA LEU A 210 3.74 -10.84 -37.06
C LEU A 210 5.27 -10.79 -36.94
N THR A 211 5.81 -10.36 -35.82
CA THR A 211 7.26 -10.33 -35.57
C THR A 211 7.86 -11.73 -35.65
N VAL A 212 7.22 -12.74 -35.05
CA VAL A 212 7.68 -14.15 -35.17
C VAL A 212 7.70 -14.59 -36.64
N ARG A 213 6.63 -14.30 -37.40
CA ARG A 213 6.56 -14.64 -38.83
C ARG A 213 7.61 -13.92 -39.65
N TYR A 214 7.84 -12.64 -39.37
CA TYR A 214 8.84 -11.81 -40.04
C TYR A 214 10.26 -12.34 -39.77
N ILE A 215 10.59 -12.62 -38.50
CA ILE A 215 11.88 -13.21 -38.13
C ILE A 215 12.08 -14.56 -38.83
N ARG A 216 11.07 -15.44 -38.80
CA ARG A 216 11.14 -16.74 -39.49
C ARG A 216 11.36 -16.57 -40.99
N ALA A 217 10.62 -15.68 -41.65
CA ALA A 217 10.77 -15.41 -43.08
C ALA A 217 12.19 -14.90 -43.41
N ARG A 218 12.71 -13.98 -42.59
CA ARG A 218 14.08 -13.48 -42.74
C ARG A 218 15.13 -14.58 -42.57
N LEU A 219 15.01 -15.42 -41.55
CA LEU A 219 15.94 -16.52 -41.30
C LEU A 219 15.88 -17.59 -42.40
N CYS A 220 14.67 -17.98 -42.84
CA CYS A 220 14.51 -18.92 -43.94
C CYS A 220 15.04 -18.36 -45.26
N GLY A 221 14.95 -17.04 -45.50
CA GLY A 221 15.50 -16.41 -46.71
C GLY A 221 17.03 -16.48 -46.82
N VAL A 222 17.75 -16.72 -45.71
CA VAL A 222 19.22 -16.88 -45.72
C VAL A 222 19.65 -18.34 -45.92
N ILE A 223 18.72 -19.29 -45.81
CA ILE A 223 18.97 -20.72 -45.95
C ILE A 223 18.64 -21.11 -47.41
N PRO A 224 19.61 -21.63 -48.19
CA PRO A 224 19.36 -22.00 -49.57
C PRO A 224 18.38 -23.17 -49.68
N ALA A 225 17.57 -23.19 -50.72
CA ALA A 225 16.68 -24.32 -51.00
C ALA A 225 17.50 -25.61 -51.23
N LYS A 226 16.94 -26.78 -50.87
CA LYS A 226 17.63 -28.10 -50.99
C LYS A 226 18.22 -28.40 -52.39
N ASN A 227 17.70 -27.73 -53.42
CA ASN A 227 18.05 -27.90 -54.83
C ASN A 227 19.04 -26.83 -55.34
N GLU A 228 19.24 -25.75 -54.60
CA GLU A 228 20.12 -24.61 -54.96
C GLU A 228 21.46 -24.67 -54.22
N VAL A 229 21.69 -25.73 -53.44
CA VAL A 229 22.92 -25.92 -52.67
C VAL A 229 24.10 -26.21 -53.62
N SER A 230 25.01 -25.23 -53.76
CA SER A 230 26.26 -25.40 -54.49
C SER A 230 27.11 -26.54 -53.89
N ARG A 231 27.75 -27.36 -54.74
CA ARG A 231 28.56 -28.53 -54.34
C ARG A 231 29.73 -28.20 -53.39
N GLN A 232 30.16 -26.94 -53.34
CA GLN A 232 31.27 -26.48 -52.49
C GLN A 232 30.80 -25.72 -51.23
N SER A 233 29.49 -25.66 -50.96
CA SER A 233 28.97 -24.94 -49.79
C SER A 233 28.92 -25.83 -48.53
N GLY A 234 29.02 -25.23 -47.34
CA GLY A 234 28.85 -25.94 -46.07
C GLY A 234 27.50 -26.67 -45.93
N PHE A 235 26.45 -26.19 -46.61
CA PHE A 235 25.17 -26.89 -46.70
C PHE A 235 25.22 -28.20 -47.51
N ALA A 236 26.11 -28.31 -48.51
CA ALA A 236 26.32 -29.55 -49.25
C ALA A 236 26.97 -30.63 -48.38
N LEU A 237 27.91 -30.21 -47.52
CA LEU A 237 28.54 -31.08 -46.53
C LEU A 237 27.49 -31.68 -45.58
N LEU A 238 26.63 -30.83 -44.99
CA LEU A 238 25.56 -31.28 -44.12
C LEU A 238 24.60 -32.24 -44.84
N LYS A 239 24.21 -31.93 -46.08
CA LYS A 239 23.36 -32.81 -46.90
C LYS A 239 23.99 -34.18 -47.13
N HIS A 240 25.30 -34.22 -47.37
CA HIS A 240 26.03 -35.47 -47.54
C HIS A 240 26.11 -36.28 -46.23
N GLU A 241 26.38 -35.61 -45.10
CA GLU A 241 26.44 -36.28 -43.79
C GLU A 241 25.07 -36.81 -43.33
N LEU A 242 23.96 -36.14 -43.68
CA LEU A 242 22.59 -36.60 -43.42
C LEU A 242 22.18 -37.84 -44.23
N GLN A 243 22.84 -38.11 -45.37
CA GLN A 243 22.59 -39.29 -46.20
C GLN A 243 23.32 -40.54 -45.70
N LYS A 244 24.29 -40.38 -44.78
CA LYS A 244 25.01 -41.50 -44.18
C LYS A 244 24.15 -42.13 -43.09
N SER A 245 24.20 -43.46 -42.96
CA SER A 245 23.56 -44.19 -41.86
C SER A 245 24.54 -44.54 -40.74
N ARG A 246 25.86 -44.46 -40.98
CA ARG A 246 26.96 -44.77 -40.06
C ARG A 246 28.19 -43.93 -40.40
N ARG A 247 29.12 -43.77 -39.44
CA ARG A 247 30.39 -43.00 -39.58
C ARG A 247 30.16 -41.53 -39.95
N HIS A 248 29.26 -40.88 -39.21
CA HIS A 248 29.11 -39.42 -39.28
C HIS A 248 30.41 -38.74 -38.83
N LYS A 249 30.72 -37.60 -39.43
CA LYS A 249 31.82 -36.76 -38.95
C LYS A 249 31.56 -36.26 -37.52
N PRO A 250 32.61 -36.11 -36.68
CA PRO A 250 32.48 -35.44 -35.39
C PRO A 250 31.91 -34.02 -35.56
N VAL A 251 31.03 -33.60 -34.64
CA VAL A 251 30.33 -32.30 -34.71
C VAL A 251 31.31 -31.13 -34.84
N ARG A 252 32.43 -31.14 -34.09
CA ARG A 252 33.46 -30.10 -34.17
C ARG A 252 34.10 -29.98 -35.55
N GLN A 253 34.39 -31.11 -36.18
CA GLN A 253 34.97 -31.13 -37.53
C GLN A 253 33.94 -30.66 -38.56
N MET A 254 32.69 -31.08 -38.41
CA MET A 254 31.59 -30.62 -39.26
C MET A 254 31.39 -29.10 -39.13
N ALA A 255 31.38 -28.56 -37.92
CA ALA A 255 31.23 -27.12 -37.65
C ALA A 255 32.35 -26.31 -38.32
N ALA A 256 33.61 -26.76 -38.19
CA ALA A 256 34.75 -26.12 -38.84
C ALA A 256 34.64 -26.14 -40.38
N GLU A 257 34.28 -27.29 -40.97
CA GLU A 257 34.16 -27.42 -42.42
C GLU A 257 32.92 -26.71 -43.01
N MET A 258 31.84 -26.57 -42.23
CA MET A 258 30.64 -25.83 -42.64
C MET A 258 30.85 -24.31 -42.63
N GLY A 259 31.72 -23.80 -41.75
CA GLY A 259 31.96 -22.37 -41.57
C GLY A 259 30.68 -21.57 -41.35
N ASP A 260 30.52 -20.45 -42.06
CA ASP A 260 29.37 -19.55 -41.96
C ASP A 260 28.01 -20.21 -42.22
N ALA A 261 27.98 -21.33 -42.94
CA ALA A 261 26.73 -22.07 -43.19
C ALA A 261 26.12 -22.60 -41.87
N MET A 262 26.95 -22.94 -40.88
CA MET A 262 26.50 -23.39 -39.57
C MET A 262 25.76 -22.25 -38.83
N ALA A 263 26.36 -21.06 -38.78
CA ALA A 263 25.75 -19.90 -38.13
C ALA A 263 24.47 -19.42 -38.84
N LYS A 264 24.38 -19.56 -40.17
CA LYS A 264 23.14 -19.26 -40.92
C LYS A 264 22.02 -20.27 -40.66
N LEU A 265 22.38 -21.55 -40.48
CA LEU A 265 21.41 -22.61 -40.19
C LEU A 265 20.93 -22.57 -38.74
N ALA A 266 21.86 -22.39 -37.82
CA ALA A 266 21.65 -22.35 -36.37
C ALA A 266 22.16 -21.02 -35.81
N PRO A 267 21.41 -19.91 -36.02
CA PRO A 267 21.80 -18.57 -35.56
C PRO A 267 21.74 -18.42 -34.04
N CYS A 268 21.07 -19.34 -33.35
CA CYS A 268 21.03 -19.44 -31.90
C CYS A 268 21.46 -20.87 -31.50
N MET A 269 22.40 -20.98 -30.58
CA MET A 269 22.94 -22.25 -30.08
C MET A 269 22.74 -22.34 -28.56
N LEU A 270 22.16 -23.44 -28.10
CA LEU A 270 21.94 -23.73 -26.68
C LEU A 270 22.92 -24.82 -26.25
N MET A 271 23.93 -24.46 -25.45
CA MET A 271 25.05 -25.34 -25.10
C MET A 271 25.55 -25.04 -23.69
N SER A 272 25.97 -26.06 -22.94
CA SER A 272 26.73 -25.85 -21.70
C SER A 272 28.13 -25.30 -21.99
N PRO A 273 28.80 -24.60 -21.05
CA PRO A 273 30.14 -24.07 -21.29
C PRO A 273 31.16 -25.15 -21.72
N LEU A 274 31.05 -26.35 -21.14
CA LEU A 274 31.85 -27.51 -21.55
C LEU A 274 31.56 -27.94 -23.00
N SER A 275 30.30 -27.92 -23.40
CA SER A 275 29.89 -28.25 -24.78
C SER A 275 30.42 -27.22 -25.78
N VAL A 276 30.44 -25.94 -25.42
CA VAL A 276 31.04 -24.87 -26.22
C VAL A 276 32.53 -25.15 -26.45
N ALA A 277 33.27 -25.50 -25.39
CA ALA A 277 34.69 -25.85 -25.49
C ALA A 277 34.93 -27.13 -26.32
N GLN A 278 34.06 -28.13 -26.21
CA GLN A 278 34.19 -29.42 -26.88
C GLN A 278 33.84 -29.36 -28.37
N PHE A 279 32.77 -28.66 -28.73
CA PHE A 279 32.17 -28.74 -30.07
C PHE A 279 32.48 -27.53 -30.96
N LEU A 280 32.74 -26.35 -30.40
CA LEU A 280 33.00 -25.16 -31.21
C LEU A 280 34.50 -24.96 -31.46
N PRO A 281 34.93 -24.82 -32.72
CA PRO A 281 36.33 -24.59 -33.05
C PRO A 281 36.79 -23.22 -32.55
N SER A 282 38.06 -23.09 -32.19
CA SER A 282 38.61 -21.87 -31.54
C SER A 282 38.74 -20.68 -32.48
N ASP A 283 38.81 -20.94 -33.79
CA ASP A 283 38.91 -19.99 -34.89
C ASP A 283 37.54 -19.59 -35.48
N GLN A 284 36.44 -20.04 -34.88
CA GLN A 284 35.10 -19.60 -35.26
C GLN A 284 34.94 -18.09 -35.04
N ALA A 285 34.17 -17.43 -35.91
CA ALA A 285 33.72 -16.06 -35.69
C ALA A 285 32.99 -15.92 -34.33
N LEU A 286 33.22 -14.78 -33.67
CA LEU A 286 32.56 -14.45 -32.40
C LEU A 286 31.05 -14.33 -32.58
N PHE A 287 30.30 -14.84 -31.60
CA PHE A 287 28.88 -14.58 -31.47
C PHE A 287 28.64 -13.11 -31.15
N ASP A 288 27.59 -12.52 -31.70
CA ASP A 288 27.23 -11.14 -31.38
C ASP A 288 26.81 -11.00 -29.90
N LEU A 289 26.17 -12.04 -29.35
CA LEU A 289 25.68 -12.10 -27.98
C LEU A 289 25.85 -13.50 -27.39
N VAL A 290 26.36 -13.57 -26.16
CA VAL A 290 26.39 -14.77 -25.32
C VAL A 290 25.51 -14.52 -24.11
N ILE A 291 24.61 -15.45 -23.81
CA ILE A 291 23.71 -15.37 -22.66
C ILE A 291 24.02 -16.54 -21.73
N PHE A 292 24.39 -16.24 -20.49
CA PHE A 292 24.42 -17.21 -19.41
C PHE A 292 23.08 -17.14 -18.68
N ASP A 293 22.33 -18.23 -18.72
CA ASP A 293 21.16 -18.44 -17.87
C ASP A 293 21.56 -19.29 -16.66
N GLU A 294 20.86 -19.14 -15.54
CA GLU A 294 21.21 -19.79 -14.26
C GLU A 294 22.68 -19.56 -13.84
N ALA A 295 23.20 -18.35 -14.09
CA ALA A 295 24.61 -18.03 -13.92
C ALA A 295 25.15 -18.20 -12.50
N SER A 296 24.28 -18.21 -11.48
CA SER A 296 24.68 -18.53 -10.10
C SER A 296 25.15 -19.98 -9.93
N GLN A 297 24.87 -20.87 -10.90
CA GLN A 297 25.33 -22.26 -10.91
C GLN A 297 26.58 -22.50 -11.77
N ILE A 298 27.15 -21.45 -12.36
CA ILE A 298 28.29 -21.57 -13.27
C ILE A 298 29.53 -21.00 -12.58
N ALA A 299 30.56 -21.83 -12.44
CA ALA A 299 31.83 -21.38 -11.89
C ALA A 299 32.53 -20.41 -12.85
N PRO A 300 33.28 -19.41 -12.35
CA PRO A 300 33.97 -18.43 -13.20
C PRO A 300 34.85 -19.08 -14.29
N TRP A 301 35.64 -20.10 -13.94
CA TRP A 301 36.54 -20.78 -14.90
C TRP A 301 35.81 -21.52 -16.02
N ASP A 302 34.59 -22.03 -15.77
CA ASP A 302 33.76 -22.66 -16.80
C ASP A 302 33.18 -21.60 -17.76
N ALA A 303 32.84 -20.42 -17.25
CA ALA A 303 32.23 -19.34 -18.03
C ALA A 303 33.22 -18.63 -18.97
N ILE A 304 34.47 -18.41 -18.55
CA ILE A 304 35.46 -17.57 -19.26
C ILE A 304 35.64 -17.99 -20.74
N GLY A 305 35.77 -19.29 -21.01
CA GLY A 305 35.95 -19.79 -22.37
C GLY A 305 34.76 -19.55 -23.30
N THR A 306 33.56 -19.46 -22.72
CA THR A 306 32.32 -19.14 -23.45
C THR A 306 32.16 -17.63 -23.61
N MET A 307 32.50 -16.84 -22.58
CA MET A 307 32.52 -15.37 -22.64
C MET A 307 33.45 -14.85 -23.74
N ALA A 308 34.66 -15.44 -23.86
CA ALA A 308 35.65 -15.06 -24.87
C ALA A 308 35.17 -15.27 -26.32
N ARG A 309 34.07 -15.99 -26.54
CA ARG A 309 33.48 -16.25 -27.85
C ARG A 309 32.34 -15.28 -28.20
N GLY A 310 32.00 -14.34 -27.32
CA GLY A 310 30.97 -13.32 -27.52
C GLY A 310 31.53 -11.92 -27.68
N LYS A 311 30.86 -11.07 -28.46
CA LYS A 311 31.11 -9.61 -28.49
C LYS A 311 30.41 -8.91 -27.32
N GLN A 312 29.25 -9.41 -26.93
CA GLN A 312 28.46 -8.96 -25.78
C GLN A 312 28.10 -10.16 -24.92
N VAL A 313 28.01 -9.96 -23.60
CA VAL A 313 27.64 -11.00 -22.64
C VAL A 313 26.49 -10.50 -21.78
N VAL A 314 25.45 -11.31 -21.63
CA VAL A 314 24.37 -11.12 -20.67
C VAL A 314 24.43 -12.25 -19.66
N ILE A 315 24.39 -11.91 -18.37
CA ILE A 315 24.48 -12.86 -17.27
C ILE A 315 23.17 -12.76 -16.50
N ALA A 316 22.37 -13.81 -16.58
CA ALA A 316 21.09 -13.93 -15.91
C ALA A 316 21.17 -15.05 -14.86
N GLY A 317 20.72 -14.76 -13.64
CA GLY A 317 20.72 -15.72 -12.54
C GLY A 317 20.22 -15.08 -11.25
N ASP A 318 20.15 -15.88 -10.20
CA ASP A 318 19.70 -15.42 -8.88
C ASP A 318 20.79 -15.71 -7.82
N PRO A 319 21.39 -14.67 -7.20
CA PRO A 319 22.45 -14.83 -6.20
C PRO A 319 21.93 -15.41 -4.87
N ARG A 320 20.61 -15.51 -4.69
CA ARG A 320 19.94 -16.14 -3.53
C ARG A 320 19.60 -17.61 -3.76
N GLN A 321 20.00 -18.19 -4.90
CA GLN A 321 19.87 -19.63 -5.21
C GLN A 321 21.20 -20.38 -5.01
N MET A 322 21.24 -21.68 -5.34
CA MET A 322 22.39 -22.53 -5.03
C MET A 322 23.61 -22.22 -5.91
N PRO A 323 24.82 -22.17 -5.33
CA PRO A 323 26.07 -22.07 -6.08
C PRO A 323 26.43 -23.42 -6.75
N PRO A 324 27.40 -23.44 -7.68
CA PRO A 324 27.91 -24.69 -8.25
C PRO A 324 28.41 -25.66 -7.16
N THR A 325 28.28 -26.95 -7.43
CA THR A 325 28.64 -27.99 -6.46
C THR A 325 30.15 -28.28 -6.46
N SER A 326 30.84 -27.87 -5.40
CA SER A 326 32.27 -28.09 -5.21
C SER A 326 32.60 -29.48 -4.65
N PHE A 327 32.21 -30.58 -5.32
CA PHE A 327 32.48 -31.94 -4.82
C PHE A 327 33.97 -32.33 -4.83
N PHE A 328 34.79 -31.70 -5.70
CA PHE A 328 36.19 -32.08 -5.93
C PHE A 328 37.24 -31.07 -5.44
N ASN A 329 36.86 -29.88 -4.97
CA ASN A 329 37.82 -28.82 -4.58
C ASN A 329 38.48 -29.00 -3.20
N ARG A 330 38.20 -30.09 -2.47
CA ARG A 330 38.83 -30.33 -1.15
C ARG A 330 40.34 -30.62 -1.18
N ALA A 331 40.95 -30.75 -2.35
CA ALA A 331 42.36 -31.09 -2.48
C ALA A 331 43.30 -29.86 -2.55
N ALA A 332 42.78 -28.62 -2.59
CA ALA A 332 43.59 -27.40 -2.76
C ALA A 332 43.74 -26.53 -1.50
N ASN A 333 43.09 -26.88 -0.37
CA ASN A 333 43.04 -26.02 0.83
C ASN A 333 44.18 -26.26 1.84
N ASP A 334 45.33 -26.82 1.43
CA ASP A 334 46.45 -27.09 2.34
C ASP A 334 47.73 -26.31 1.98
N THR A 335 47.60 -25.27 1.16
CA THR A 335 48.66 -24.28 0.92
C THR A 335 48.20 -22.91 1.36
N ASP A 336 48.87 -22.43 2.41
CA ASP A 336 48.76 -21.14 3.09
C ASP A 336 49.24 -19.99 2.17
N ASP A 337 48.60 -19.83 1.01
CA ASP A 337 48.88 -18.73 0.07
C ASP A 337 47.79 -17.66 0.22
N ASP A 338 48.22 -16.42 0.45
CA ASP A 338 47.43 -15.18 0.59
C ASP A 338 46.69 -14.78 -0.73
N THR A 339 46.30 -15.75 -1.55
CA THR A 339 45.52 -15.53 -2.77
C THR A 339 44.06 -15.31 -2.40
N GLU A 340 43.48 -14.20 -2.86
CA GLU A 340 42.04 -13.93 -2.79
C GLU A 340 41.24 -15.18 -3.23
N GLU A 341 40.34 -15.67 -2.38
CA GLU A 341 39.49 -16.83 -2.71
C GLU A 341 38.57 -16.44 -3.88
N ASP A 342 38.63 -17.19 -4.98
CA ASP A 342 37.72 -17.01 -6.14
C ASP A 342 36.25 -17.08 -5.70
N MET A 343 35.38 -16.22 -6.27
CA MET A 343 33.95 -16.27 -5.97
C MET A 343 33.31 -17.57 -6.45
N GLU A 344 32.24 -18.00 -5.77
CA GLU A 344 31.58 -19.28 -6.04
C GLU A 344 30.98 -19.36 -7.45
N SER A 345 30.52 -18.24 -8.03
CA SER A 345 29.84 -18.21 -9.32
C SER A 345 30.23 -16.99 -10.15
N ILE A 346 30.09 -17.10 -11.48
CA ILE A 346 30.32 -15.97 -12.40
C ILE A 346 29.36 -14.80 -12.13
N LEU A 347 28.15 -15.09 -11.62
CA LEU A 347 27.20 -14.07 -11.22
C LEU A 347 27.71 -13.27 -10.02
N ASP A 348 28.16 -13.96 -8.97
CA ASP A 348 28.68 -13.31 -7.76
C ASP A 348 29.94 -12.49 -8.07
N GLU A 349 30.83 -13.02 -8.94
CA GLU A 349 32.01 -12.31 -9.43
C GLU A 349 31.64 -11.00 -10.15
N CYS A 350 30.65 -11.05 -11.04
CA CYS A 350 30.17 -9.88 -11.77
C CYS A 350 29.50 -8.83 -10.86
N LEU A 351 28.79 -9.27 -9.84
CA LEU A 351 28.20 -8.39 -8.84
C LEU A 351 29.28 -7.75 -7.95
N ALA A 352 30.30 -8.51 -7.55
CA ALA A 352 31.44 -8.02 -6.78
C ALA A 352 32.27 -6.99 -7.56
N ALA A 353 32.43 -7.20 -8.87
CA ALA A 353 33.07 -6.26 -9.79
C ALA A 353 32.27 -4.97 -10.02
N GLY A 354 31.04 -4.85 -9.48
CA GLY A 354 30.20 -3.67 -9.61
C GLY A 354 29.62 -3.48 -11.00
N LEU A 355 29.47 -4.56 -11.79
CA LEU A 355 28.83 -4.48 -13.09
C LEU A 355 27.37 -4.04 -12.96
N TYR A 356 26.88 -3.35 -14.00
CA TYR A 356 25.48 -2.93 -14.07
C TYR A 356 24.56 -4.14 -13.94
N ASN A 357 23.67 -4.10 -12.94
CA ASN A 357 22.67 -5.13 -12.71
C ASN A 357 21.25 -4.56 -12.86
N HIS A 358 20.34 -5.40 -13.33
CA HIS A 358 18.92 -5.08 -13.44
C HIS A 358 18.12 -6.19 -12.75
N SER A 359 17.39 -5.85 -11.69
CA SER A 359 16.63 -6.82 -10.91
C SER A 359 15.21 -6.99 -11.47
N LEU A 360 14.80 -8.24 -11.67
CA LEU A 360 13.43 -8.58 -12.04
C LEU A 360 12.57 -8.75 -10.77
N SER A 361 11.57 -7.90 -10.58
CA SER A 361 10.76 -7.88 -9.36
C SER A 361 9.47 -8.69 -9.45
N TRP A 362 8.96 -9.03 -10.64
CA TRP A 362 7.66 -9.69 -10.78
C TRP A 362 7.77 -11.20 -10.59
N HIS A 363 7.06 -11.74 -9.60
CA HIS A 363 6.96 -13.16 -9.34
C HIS A 363 5.59 -13.70 -9.80
N TYR A 364 5.61 -14.52 -10.85
CA TYR A 364 4.41 -15.08 -11.47
C TYR A 364 4.39 -16.62 -11.52
N ARG A 365 5.39 -17.30 -10.93
CA ARG A 365 5.43 -18.78 -10.85
C ARG A 365 4.35 -19.31 -9.91
N SER A 366 4.26 -18.72 -8.72
CA SER A 366 3.36 -19.20 -7.67
C SER A 366 1.93 -18.76 -7.97
N ARG A 367 1.02 -19.72 -8.06
CA ARG A 367 -0.42 -19.49 -8.22
C ARG A 367 -1.08 -18.95 -6.95
N HIS A 368 -0.44 -19.16 -5.80
CA HIS A 368 -0.83 -18.59 -4.52
C HIS A 368 0.34 -17.84 -3.88
N GLU A 369 0.11 -16.59 -3.48
CA GLU A 369 1.16 -15.70 -2.99
C GLU A 369 1.88 -16.23 -1.74
N SER A 370 1.17 -16.95 -0.86
CA SER A 370 1.74 -17.54 0.35
C SER A 370 2.92 -18.49 0.07
N LEU A 371 3.02 -19.07 -1.13
CA LEU A 371 4.13 -19.96 -1.50
C LEU A 371 5.47 -19.23 -1.56
N ILE A 372 5.45 -17.95 -1.94
CA ILE A 372 6.66 -17.12 -2.05
C ILE A 372 6.80 -16.12 -0.90
N THR A 373 5.72 -15.80 -0.16
CA THR A 373 5.72 -14.77 0.90
C THR A 373 6.88 -14.91 1.88
N PHE A 374 7.13 -16.14 2.39
CA PHE A 374 8.23 -16.37 3.31
C PHE A 374 9.59 -16.06 2.67
N SER A 375 9.85 -16.60 1.48
CA SER A 375 11.10 -16.37 0.76
C SER A 375 11.28 -14.90 0.38
N ASN A 376 10.22 -14.23 -0.08
CA ASN A 376 10.23 -12.81 -0.43
C ASN A 376 10.65 -11.95 0.78
N HIS A 377 10.01 -12.18 1.92
CA HIS A 377 10.35 -11.48 3.16
C HIS A 377 11.78 -11.79 3.64
N ARG A 378 12.19 -13.07 3.58
CA ARG A 378 13.45 -13.51 4.21
C ARG A 378 14.70 -13.33 3.36
N TYR A 379 14.55 -13.43 2.04
CA TYR A 379 15.67 -13.48 1.08
C TYR A 379 15.64 -12.40 0.02
N TYR A 380 14.52 -11.70 -0.19
CA TYR A 380 14.41 -10.66 -1.23
C TYR A 380 13.92 -9.31 -0.69
N ASP A 381 13.99 -9.11 0.64
CA ASP A 381 13.66 -7.85 1.32
C ASP A 381 12.25 -7.31 0.98
N SER A 382 11.31 -8.21 0.69
CA SER A 382 9.94 -7.91 0.24
C SER A 382 9.86 -7.09 -1.06
N ASN A 383 10.91 -7.11 -1.89
CA ASN A 383 10.95 -6.41 -3.17
C ASN A 383 10.25 -7.17 -4.31
N LEU A 384 9.98 -8.48 -4.14
CA LEU A 384 9.23 -9.22 -5.16
C LEU A 384 7.75 -8.82 -5.11
N ILE A 385 7.24 -8.50 -6.29
CA ILE A 385 5.87 -8.19 -6.59
C ILE A 385 5.14 -9.51 -6.85
N THR A 386 4.15 -9.82 -6.02
CA THR A 386 3.33 -11.04 -6.13
C THR A 386 1.89 -10.69 -6.46
N PHE A 387 1.15 -11.66 -6.98
CA PHE A 387 -0.24 -11.49 -7.36
C PHE A 387 -1.13 -12.42 -6.50
N PRO A 388 -2.27 -11.93 -5.99
CA PRO A 388 -3.18 -12.72 -5.18
C PRO A 388 -3.84 -13.84 -5.99
N ALA A 389 -4.14 -14.97 -5.34
CA ALA A 389 -4.92 -16.04 -5.95
C ALA A 389 -6.42 -15.72 -5.95
N ALA A 390 -7.18 -16.29 -6.90
CA ALA A 390 -8.64 -16.15 -6.98
C ALA A 390 -9.40 -17.04 -5.97
N GLU A 391 -8.77 -17.40 -4.85
CA GLU A 391 -9.33 -18.22 -3.78
C GLU A 391 -9.27 -17.47 -2.44
N THR A 392 -10.22 -17.74 -1.54
CA THR A 392 -10.28 -17.13 -0.20
C THR A 392 -9.40 -17.84 0.83
N LYS A 393 -8.68 -18.89 0.41
CA LYS A 393 -7.75 -19.65 1.26
C LYS A 393 -6.63 -18.74 1.77
N GLN A 394 -6.30 -18.86 3.05
CA GLN A 394 -5.25 -18.01 3.66
C GLN A 394 -3.82 -18.44 3.28
N SER A 395 -3.60 -19.72 2.98
CA SER A 395 -2.28 -20.25 2.67
C SER A 395 -2.37 -21.53 1.85
N ALA A 396 -1.58 -21.59 0.78
CA ALA A 396 -1.28 -22.81 0.03
C ALA A 396 -0.09 -23.61 0.61
N VAL A 397 0.52 -23.14 1.69
CA VAL A 397 1.54 -23.89 2.46
C VAL A 397 0.87 -24.49 3.68
N GLN A 398 0.97 -25.81 3.84
CA GLN A 398 0.36 -26.57 4.92
C GLN A 398 1.40 -27.36 5.69
N TRP A 399 1.29 -27.37 7.03
CA TRP A 399 2.11 -28.21 7.89
C TRP A 399 1.40 -29.52 8.26
N CYS A 400 2.10 -30.64 8.09
CA CYS A 400 1.63 -31.99 8.40
C CYS A 400 2.53 -32.61 9.47
N LYS A 401 2.08 -32.59 10.73
CA LYS A 401 2.79 -33.22 11.84
C LYS A 401 2.56 -34.73 11.88
N VAL A 402 3.62 -35.52 11.89
CA VAL A 402 3.58 -36.99 11.95
C VAL A 402 4.17 -37.48 13.27
N ALA A 403 3.59 -38.51 13.88
CA ALA A 403 4.19 -39.17 15.04
C ALA A 403 5.32 -40.10 14.56
N GLY A 404 6.54 -39.58 14.44
CA GLY A 404 7.68 -40.31 13.89
C GLY A 404 8.98 -40.10 14.67
N VAL A 405 9.89 -41.07 14.55
CA VAL A 405 11.18 -41.07 15.24
C VAL A 405 12.31 -41.18 14.22
N TYR A 406 13.33 -40.34 14.37
CA TYR A 406 14.51 -40.34 13.52
C TYR A 406 15.50 -41.43 13.94
N SER A 407 15.86 -42.32 13.01
CA SER A 407 16.84 -43.38 13.25
C SER A 407 18.27 -42.85 13.08
N LYS A 408 19.10 -42.90 14.13
CA LYS A 408 20.54 -42.56 14.06
C LYS A 408 21.38 -43.75 13.53
N GLY A 409 22.61 -43.48 13.10
CA GLY A 409 23.56 -44.52 12.69
C GLY A 409 23.43 -44.91 11.22
N LYS A 410 23.12 -46.17 10.92
CA LYS A 410 22.97 -46.65 9.52
C LYS A 410 21.63 -46.27 8.87
N GLY A 411 20.58 -46.02 9.67
CA GLY A 411 19.25 -45.66 9.14
C GLY A 411 19.18 -44.23 8.60
N ARG A 412 19.49 -43.21 9.44
CA ARG A 412 19.47 -41.78 9.06
C ARG A 412 18.19 -41.32 8.34
N HIS A 413 17.07 -41.96 8.65
CA HIS A 413 15.78 -41.72 8.04
C HIS A 413 14.67 -41.74 9.11
N ASN A 414 13.49 -41.27 8.74
CA ASN A 414 12.27 -41.28 9.54
C ASN A 414 11.20 -42.10 8.81
N GLN A 415 10.93 -43.30 9.33
CA GLN A 415 10.04 -44.28 8.71
C GLN A 415 8.59 -43.77 8.62
N ALA A 416 8.04 -43.31 9.74
CA ALA A 416 6.65 -42.86 9.81
C ALA A 416 6.40 -41.64 8.93
N GLU A 417 7.36 -40.72 8.85
CA GLU A 417 7.27 -39.57 7.96
C GLU A 417 7.33 -39.98 6.47
N ALA A 418 8.18 -40.94 6.10
CA ALA A 418 8.25 -41.47 4.74
C ALA A 418 6.93 -42.15 4.33
N GLU A 419 6.37 -42.99 5.22
CA GLU A 419 5.08 -43.65 5.00
C GLU A 419 3.93 -42.65 4.84
N ALA A 420 3.91 -41.57 5.65
CA ALA A 420 2.90 -40.52 5.54
C ALA A 420 2.99 -39.76 4.21
N ILE A 421 4.20 -39.46 3.73
CA ILE A 421 4.43 -38.82 2.43
C ILE A 421 3.95 -39.72 1.28
N VAL A 422 4.28 -41.01 1.34
CA VAL A 422 3.86 -42.01 0.34
C VAL A 422 2.34 -42.14 0.33
N ALA A 423 1.72 -42.26 1.51
CA ALA A 423 0.27 -42.35 1.65
C ALA A 423 -0.46 -41.12 1.07
N GLU A 424 0.04 -39.91 1.33
CA GLU A 424 -0.54 -38.70 0.74
C GLU A 424 -0.33 -38.66 -0.78
N THR A 425 0.83 -39.10 -1.29
CA THR A 425 1.10 -39.20 -2.73
C THR A 425 0.10 -40.14 -3.41
N VAL A 426 -0.07 -41.36 -2.87
CA VAL A 426 -1.03 -42.35 -3.39
C VAL A 426 -2.45 -41.80 -3.31
N LYS A 427 -2.83 -41.16 -2.21
CA LYS A 427 -4.14 -40.54 -2.05
C LYS A 427 -4.42 -39.46 -3.10
N ARG A 428 -3.43 -38.63 -3.47
CA ARG A 428 -3.58 -37.63 -4.53
C ARG A 428 -3.68 -38.28 -5.91
N LEU A 429 -2.82 -39.25 -6.21
CA LEU A 429 -2.79 -39.93 -7.51
C LEU A 429 -3.98 -40.87 -7.75
N THR A 430 -4.68 -41.29 -6.69
CA THR A 430 -5.94 -42.07 -6.78
C THR A 430 -7.19 -41.20 -6.75
N ASN A 431 -7.07 -39.91 -6.39
CA ASN A 431 -8.17 -38.97 -6.41
C ASN A 431 -8.49 -38.54 -7.85
N LYS A 432 -9.71 -38.82 -8.31
CA LYS A 432 -10.15 -38.53 -9.67
C LYS A 432 -10.13 -37.04 -10.02
N GLU A 433 -10.45 -36.15 -9.08
CA GLU A 433 -10.44 -34.70 -9.29
C GLU A 433 -9.01 -34.19 -9.45
N PHE A 434 -8.08 -34.69 -8.64
CA PHE A 434 -6.66 -34.34 -8.76
C PHE A 434 -6.08 -34.81 -10.09
N VAL A 435 -6.35 -36.06 -10.48
CA VAL A 435 -5.89 -36.61 -11.76
C VAL A 435 -6.50 -35.85 -12.94
N ALA A 436 -7.80 -35.54 -12.90
CA ALA A 436 -8.46 -34.77 -13.96
C ALA A 436 -7.90 -33.35 -14.11
N SER A 437 -7.37 -32.77 -13.03
CA SER A 437 -6.72 -31.45 -13.08
C SER A 437 -5.34 -31.44 -13.76
N GLY A 438 -4.72 -32.61 -13.98
CA GLY A 438 -3.39 -32.72 -14.60
C GLY A 438 -2.23 -32.20 -13.75
N ARG A 439 -2.45 -31.97 -12.44
CA ARG A 439 -1.44 -31.44 -11.52
C ARG A 439 -0.30 -32.43 -11.27
N THR A 440 0.92 -31.91 -11.17
CA THR A 440 2.14 -32.72 -10.99
C THR A 440 2.64 -32.70 -9.54
N ILE A 441 3.33 -33.77 -9.12
CA ILE A 441 3.81 -33.95 -7.73
C ILE A 441 5.34 -34.03 -7.71
N GLY A 442 5.96 -33.32 -6.77
CA GLY A 442 7.39 -33.42 -6.46
C GLY A 442 7.61 -33.63 -4.97
N ILE A 443 8.52 -34.54 -4.62
CA ILE A 443 8.87 -34.83 -3.24
C ILE A 443 10.32 -34.38 -3.01
N ILE A 444 10.53 -33.51 -2.03
CA ILE A 444 11.83 -32.97 -1.65
C ILE A 444 12.19 -33.50 -0.26
N THR A 445 13.38 -34.09 -0.11
CA THR A 445 13.91 -34.51 1.18
C THR A 445 15.15 -33.73 1.58
N LEU A 446 15.35 -33.52 2.89
CA LEU A 446 16.57 -32.85 3.38
C LEU A 446 17.82 -33.75 3.35
N ASN A 447 17.64 -35.07 3.17
CA ASN A 447 18.74 -36.02 3.14
C ASN A 447 18.48 -37.19 2.18
N THR A 448 19.57 -37.82 1.72
CA THR A 448 19.56 -38.88 0.70
C THR A 448 19.04 -40.22 1.21
N GLU A 449 19.21 -40.55 2.49
CA GLU A 449 18.70 -41.82 3.03
C GLU A 449 17.16 -41.81 3.14
N GLN A 450 16.58 -40.67 3.53
CA GLN A 450 15.13 -40.42 3.45
C GLN A 450 14.62 -40.46 2.00
N GLN A 451 15.40 -39.91 1.05
CA GLN A 451 15.07 -39.97 -0.38
C GLN A 451 14.93 -41.42 -0.86
N LYS A 452 15.94 -42.25 -0.59
CA LYS A 452 15.95 -43.67 -0.94
C LYS A 452 14.78 -44.41 -0.32
N LEU A 453 14.52 -44.21 0.97
CA LEU A 453 13.41 -44.85 1.66
C LEU A 453 12.06 -44.50 1.02
N ILE A 454 11.82 -43.23 0.70
CA ILE A 454 10.57 -42.81 0.04
C ILE A 454 10.47 -43.43 -1.35
N SER A 455 11.55 -43.45 -2.14
CA SER A 455 11.58 -44.14 -3.43
C SER A 455 11.23 -45.62 -3.31
N ASP A 456 11.86 -46.34 -2.37
CA ASP A 456 11.60 -47.77 -2.13
C ASP A 456 10.14 -48.03 -1.72
N LEU A 457 9.56 -47.15 -0.91
CA LEU A 457 8.16 -47.24 -0.50
C LEU A 457 7.19 -46.90 -1.63
N LEU A 458 7.51 -45.92 -2.49
CA LEU A 458 6.74 -45.62 -3.70
C LEU A 458 6.77 -46.78 -4.69
N ASP A 459 7.91 -47.44 -4.86
CA ASP A 459 8.01 -48.62 -5.73
C ASP A 459 7.13 -49.78 -5.24
N ARG A 460 7.00 -49.96 -3.92
CA ARG A 460 6.01 -50.90 -3.35
C ARG A 460 4.57 -50.43 -3.56
N ALA A 461 4.30 -49.14 -3.32
CA ALA A 461 2.96 -48.58 -3.52
C ALA A 461 2.51 -48.69 -4.99
N ARG A 462 3.43 -48.57 -5.96
CA ARG A 462 3.17 -48.80 -7.40
C ARG A 462 2.78 -50.23 -7.72
N GLN A 463 3.32 -51.21 -6.98
CA GLN A 463 2.92 -52.62 -7.10
C GLN A 463 1.53 -52.88 -6.50
N GLU A 464 1.21 -52.23 -5.38
CA GLU A 464 -0.07 -52.35 -4.70
C GLU A 464 -1.20 -51.58 -5.41
N HIS A 465 -0.86 -50.47 -6.07
CA HIS A 465 -1.76 -49.59 -6.81
C HIS A 465 -1.28 -49.40 -8.27
N PRO A 466 -1.45 -50.39 -9.16
CA PRO A 466 -0.99 -50.29 -10.55
C PRO A 466 -1.54 -49.07 -11.33
N GLU A 467 -2.67 -48.50 -10.88
CA GLU A 467 -3.27 -47.29 -11.44
C GLU A 467 -2.39 -46.04 -11.34
N ILE A 468 -1.40 -45.98 -10.43
CA ILE A 468 -0.52 -44.82 -10.28
C ILE A 468 0.75 -44.90 -11.16
N GLU A 469 1.05 -46.06 -11.74
CA GLU A 469 2.25 -46.29 -12.55
C GLU A 469 2.45 -45.29 -13.71
N PRO A 470 1.40 -44.88 -14.45
CA PRO A 470 1.57 -43.94 -15.55
C PRO A 470 2.20 -42.59 -15.15
N PHE A 471 2.04 -42.14 -13.89
CA PHE A 471 2.56 -40.85 -13.42
C PHE A 471 4.08 -40.84 -13.14
N PHE A 472 4.74 -42.00 -13.22
CA PHE A 472 6.18 -42.16 -12.98
C PHE A 472 7.00 -42.37 -14.27
N GLN A 473 6.35 -42.36 -15.44
CA GLN A 473 6.99 -42.61 -16.73
C GLN A 473 7.98 -41.51 -17.11
N SER A 474 9.17 -41.87 -17.59
CA SER A 474 10.21 -40.89 -17.97
C SER A 474 9.90 -40.12 -19.25
N GLU A 475 8.92 -40.57 -20.04
CA GLU A 475 8.43 -39.88 -21.22
C GLU A 475 7.49 -38.71 -20.88
N LEU A 476 6.99 -38.64 -19.63
CA LEU A 476 6.24 -37.48 -19.16
C LEU A 476 7.18 -36.27 -19.04
N GLU A 477 6.64 -35.10 -19.35
CA GLU A 477 7.36 -33.83 -19.16
C GLU A 477 7.68 -33.58 -17.68
N GLU A 478 6.72 -33.90 -16.80
CA GLU A 478 6.83 -33.70 -15.36
C GLU A 478 6.36 -34.95 -14.57
N PRO A 479 7.15 -36.03 -14.53
CA PRO A 479 6.81 -37.21 -13.74
C PRO A 479 6.91 -36.92 -12.24
N VAL A 480 6.33 -37.81 -11.44
CA VAL A 480 6.53 -37.82 -9.98
C VAL A 480 7.99 -38.12 -9.68
N VAL A 481 8.64 -37.22 -8.96
CA VAL A 481 10.08 -37.31 -8.64
C VAL A 481 10.32 -37.17 -7.15
N VAL A 482 11.31 -37.92 -6.65
CA VAL A 482 11.83 -37.80 -5.28
C VAL A 482 13.27 -37.30 -5.36
N LYS A 483 13.47 -36.05 -4.94
CA LYS A 483 14.78 -35.38 -5.01
C LYS A 483 15.21 -34.88 -3.64
N ASN A 484 16.51 -34.65 -3.49
CA ASN A 484 17.07 -34.03 -2.30
C ASN A 484 17.44 -32.56 -2.58
N LEU A 485 17.82 -31.83 -1.53
CA LEU A 485 18.22 -30.42 -1.64
C LEU A 485 19.31 -30.13 -2.69
N GLU A 486 20.18 -31.09 -3.03
CA GLU A 486 21.27 -30.89 -3.99
C GLU A 486 20.83 -31.13 -5.45
N THR A 487 19.70 -31.81 -5.66
CA THR A 487 19.27 -32.29 -6.99
C THR A 487 17.96 -31.69 -7.48
N VAL A 488 17.30 -30.89 -6.63
CA VAL A 488 15.98 -30.30 -6.91
C VAL A 488 16.04 -29.00 -7.73
N GLN A 489 17.22 -28.50 -8.07
CA GLN A 489 17.35 -27.25 -8.83
C GLN A 489 16.76 -27.40 -10.23
N GLY A 490 16.06 -26.36 -10.68
CA GLY A 490 15.37 -26.36 -11.98
C GLY A 490 14.07 -27.19 -12.01
N ASP A 491 13.82 -28.06 -11.04
CA ASP A 491 12.57 -28.83 -10.97
C ASP A 491 11.50 -28.08 -10.19
N GLU A 492 10.34 -27.86 -10.83
CA GLU A 492 9.14 -27.32 -10.20
C GLU A 492 7.96 -28.26 -10.40
N ARG A 493 6.99 -28.23 -9.48
CA ARG A 493 5.78 -29.07 -9.52
C ARG A 493 4.58 -28.32 -8.97
N ASP A 494 3.38 -28.71 -9.36
CA ASP A 494 2.15 -28.08 -8.83
C ASP A 494 2.00 -28.32 -7.34
N LEU A 495 2.19 -29.57 -6.91
CA LEU A 495 2.24 -29.97 -5.51
C LEU A 495 3.67 -30.37 -5.14
N THR A 496 4.27 -29.63 -4.20
CA THR A 496 5.56 -30.00 -3.62
C THR A 496 5.38 -30.51 -2.20
N ILE A 497 5.85 -31.72 -1.91
CA ILE A 497 5.90 -32.29 -0.57
C ILE A 497 7.33 -32.19 -0.05
N LEU A 498 7.54 -31.41 1.02
CA LEU A 498 8.82 -31.28 1.70
C LEU A 498 8.85 -32.19 2.94
N GLY A 499 9.64 -33.26 2.86
CA GLY A 499 9.94 -34.14 4.01
C GLY A 499 11.19 -33.67 4.73
N ILE A 500 11.05 -33.29 6.00
CA ILE A 500 12.17 -32.88 6.86
C ILE A 500 13.07 -34.07 7.19
N GLY A 501 12.50 -35.24 7.46
CA GLY A 501 13.19 -36.51 7.71
C GLY A 501 14.04 -36.56 8.98
N TYR A 502 14.38 -35.42 9.59
CA TYR A 502 15.07 -35.28 10.87
C TYR A 502 14.07 -35.10 12.02
N GLY A 503 14.46 -35.47 13.24
CA GLY A 503 13.58 -35.31 14.39
C GLY A 503 14.10 -35.96 15.68
N PRO A 504 13.24 -36.09 16.70
CA PRO A 504 13.54 -36.79 17.94
C PRO A 504 13.91 -38.25 17.69
N THR A 505 14.83 -38.81 18.48
CA THR A 505 15.30 -40.19 18.32
C THR A 505 14.60 -41.20 19.21
N GLU A 506 13.76 -40.73 20.12
CA GLU A 506 12.95 -41.56 21.00
C GLU A 506 11.51 -41.05 20.97
N PRO A 507 10.50 -41.94 21.01
CA PRO A 507 9.10 -41.54 21.11
C PRO A 507 8.87 -40.66 22.34
N GLY A 508 8.19 -39.52 22.17
CA GLY A 508 7.84 -38.61 23.28
C GLY A 508 9.00 -37.80 23.85
N ALA A 509 10.20 -37.84 23.24
CA ALA A 509 11.30 -36.98 23.66
C ALA A 509 10.96 -35.48 23.42
N ASN A 510 11.36 -34.62 24.36
CA ASN A 510 11.15 -33.16 24.27
C ASN A 510 12.34 -32.41 23.66
N THR A 511 13.38 -33.12 23.21
CA THR A 511 14.57 -32.52 22.60
C THR A 511 15.04 -33.34 21.41
N MET A 512 15.77 -32.69 20.49
CA MET A 512 16.35 -33.34 19.32
C MET A 512 17.75 -32.79 19.01
N SER A 513 18.41 -33.41 18.03
CA SER A 513 19.68 -32.91 17.50
C SER A 513 19.43 -31.68 16.63
N MET A 514 20.29 -30.67 16.72
CA MET A 514 20.26 -29.49 15.83
C MET A 514 21.05 -29.71 14.53
N ASN A 515 21.37 -30.96 14.20
CA ASN A 515 22.08 -31.32 12.97
C ASN A 515 21.08 -31.81 11.90
N PHE A 516 20.76 -30.90 10.99
CA PHE A 516 19.93 -31.04 9.80
C PHE A 516 20.77 -31.24 8.52
N GLY A 517 22.00 -31.76 8.66
CA GLY A 517 22.83 -32.17 7.53
C GLY A 517 23.25 -30.99 6.64
N PRO A 518 22.91 -30.97 5.33
CA PRO A 518 23.33 -29.92 4.40
C PRO A 518 22.90 -28.50 4.82
N LEU A 519 21.82 -28.36 5.59
CA LEU A 519 21.34 -27.05 6.06
C LEU A 519 22.26 -26.41 7.12
N ASN A 520 23.03 -27.20 7.87
CA ASN A 520 23.96 -26.65 8.87
C ASN A 520 25.25 -26.09 8.26
N ARG A 521 25.53 -26.37 6.99
CA ARG A 521 26.72 -25.86 6.29
C ARG A 521 26.53 -24.40 5.93
N GLU A 522 27.64 -23.73 5.66
CA GLU A 522 27.64 -22.41 5.04
C GLU A 522 26.89 -22.46 3.69
N GLY A 523 26.14 -21.40 3.37
CA GLY A 523 25.22 -21.39 2.23
C GLY A 523 24.01 -22.32 2.33
N GLY A 524 23.79 -23.03 3.45
CA GLY A 524 22.64 -23.92 3.65
C GLY A 524 21.28 -23.24 3.49
N TRP A 525 21.21 -21.92 3.70
CA TRP A 525 19.98 -21.13 3.54
C TRP A 525 19.56 -21.02 2.06
N ARG A 526 20.51 -21.02 1.11
CA ARG A 526 20.23 -21.05 -0.34
C ARG A 526 19.53 -22.34 -0.75
N ARG A 527 19.95 -23.48 -0.19
CA ARG A 527 19.30 -24.80 -0.39
C ARG A 527 17.87 -24.80 0.11
N LEU A 528 17.63 -24.22 1.30
CA LEU A 528 16.28 -24.07 1.83
C LEU A 528 15.43 -23.16 0.95
N ASN A 529 15.95 -22.00 0.53
CA ASN A 529 15.24 -21.08 -0.36
C ASN A 529 14.83 -21.77 -1.67
N VAL A 530 15.72 -22.54 -2.29
CA VAL A 530 15.39 -23.32 -3.48
C VAL A 530 14.27 -24.31 -3.18
N ALA A 531 14.38 -25.13 -2.13
CA ALA A 531 13.38 -26.14 -1.80
C ALA A 531 11.97 -25.57 -1.56
N ILE A 532 11.85 -24.45 -0.85
CA ILE A 532 10.55 -23.85 -0.51
C ILE A 532 9.94 -23.03 -1.66
N THR A 533 10.66 -22.84 -2.77
CA THR A 533 10.20 -22.08 -3.95
C THR A 533 9.91 -22.95 -5.18
N ARG A 534 9.87 -24.29 -5.02
CA ARG A 534 9.59 -25.24 -6.12
C ARG A 534 8.10 -25.49 -6.37
N ALA A 535 7.23 -25.10 -5.45
CA ALA A 535 5.80 -25.29 -5.57
C ALA A 535 5.15 -24.22 -6.46
N ARG A 536 4.38 -24.65 -7.47
CA ARG A 536 3.54 -23.74 -8.26
C ARG A 536 2.19 -23.48 -7.60
N GLN A 537 1.54 -24.48 -7.00
CA GLN A 537 0.16 -24.35 -6.50
C GLN A 537 0.02 -24.67 -5.01
N GLU A 538 0.68 -25.71 -4.52
CA GLU A 538 0.52 -26.18 -3.15
C GLU A 538 1.84 -26.73 -2.60
N MET A 539 2.09 -26.47 -1.31
CA MET A 539 3.23 -27.03 -0.60
C MET A 539 2.80 -27.69 0.71
N MET A 540 3.23 -28.94 0.93
CA MET A 540 2.98 -29.67 2.17
C MET A 540 4.30 -29.96 2.88
N VAL A 541 4.43 -29.53 4.13
CA VAL A 541 5.65 -29.70 4.93
C VAL A 541 5.42 -30.77 5.99
N PHE A 542 6.11 -31.90 5.87
CA PHE A 542 6.02 -33.03 6.79
C PHE A 542 7.16 -32.97 7.82
N SER A 543 6.82 -32.99 9.11
CA SER A 543 7.81 -33.10 10.18
C SER A 543 7.31 -33.99 11.30
N SER A 544 8.25 -34.61 12.03
CA SER A 544 7.90 -35.41 13.22
C SER A 544 7.99 -34.68 14.55
N PHE A 545 8.21 -33.36 14.51
CA PHE A 545 8.38 -32.51 15.67
C PHE A 545 7.66 -31.18 15.48
N ASP A 546 7.37 -30.52 16.60
CA ASP A 546 6.84 -29.16 16.63
C ASP A 546 7.98 -28.14 16.44
N PRO A 547 7.80 -27.04 15.69
CA PRO A 547 8.87 -26.05 15.47
C PRO A 547 9.53 -25.52 16.75
N SER A 548 8.81 -25.51 17.89
CA SER A 548 9.36 -25.15 19.20
C SER A 548 10.55 -26.03 19.65
N PHE A 549 10.72 -27.23 19.10
CA PHE A 549 11.84 -28.13 19.40
C PHE A 549 13.16 -27.64 18.81
N ILE A 550 13.13 -26.77 17.78
CA ILE A 550 14.34 -26.15 17.24
C ILE A 550 14.78 -25.05 18.20
N ASP A 551 15.84 -25.35 18.95
CA ASP A 551 16.46 -24.43 19.90
C ASP A 551 17.54 -23.59 19.21
N LEU A 552 17.23 -22.33 18.98
CA LEU A 552 18.10 -21.36 18.32
C LEU A 552 19.33 -21.02 19.16
N ASN A 553 19.34 -21.27 20.47
CA ASN A 553 20.52 -21.07 21.30
C ASN A 553 21.56 -22.19 21.11
N ARG A 554 21.16 -23.32 20.52
CA ARG A 554 22.00 -24.51 20.29
C ARG A 554 22.51 -24.64 18.86
N THR A 555 22.22 -23.67 17.98
CA THR A 555 22.69 -23.65 16.59
C THR A 555 22.90 -22.22 16.11
N SER A 556 24.04 -21.96 15.47
CA SER A 556 24.31 -20.69 14.78
C SER A 556 23.91 -20.72 13.30
N ALA A 557 23.45 -21.87 12.79
CA ALA A 557 23.16 -22.04 11.37
C ALA A 557 21.87 -21.28 10.98
N ARG A 558 22.04 -20.23 10.15
CA ARG A 558 20.92 -19.41 9.63
C ARG A 558 19.81 -20.25 9.01
N ALA A 559 20.15 -21.26 8.20
CA ALA A 559 19.16 -22.09 7.52
C ALA A 559 18.27 -22.88 8.49
N VAL A 560 18.79 -23.27 9.66
CA VAL A 560 18.01 -23.99 10.67
C VAL A 560 17.03 -23.05 11.37
N ALA A 561 17.43 -21.80 11.61
CA ALA A 561 16.54 -20.76 12.09
C ALA A 561 15.44 -20.45 11.07
N ASP A 562 15.81 -20.33 9.79
CA ASP A 562 14.87 -20.07 8.70
C ASP A 562 13.90 -21.26 8.51
N LEU A 563 14.36 -22.50 8.65
CA LEU A 563 13.50 -23.68 8.64
C LEU A 563 12.47 -23.67 9.77
N LYS A 564 12.88 -23.29 11.00
CA LYS A 564 11.96 -23.15 12.13
C LYS A 564 10.84 -22.17 11.80
N HIS A 565 11.19 -20.96 11.38
CA HIS A 565 10.22 -19.93 11.05
C HIS A 565 9.34 -20.32 9.86
N PHE A 566 9.87 -21.08 8.90
CA PHE A 566 9.08 -21.59 7.78
C PHE A 566 8.03 -22.62 8.21
N ILE A 567 8.37 -23.52 9.15
CA ILE A 567 7.39 -24.47 9.72
C ILE A 567 6.32 -23.71 10.53
N GLU A 568 6.71 -22.69 11.30
CA GLU A 568 5.74 -21.82 12.02
C GLU A 568 4.81 -21.08 11.04
N PHE A 569 5.34 -20.60 9.92
CA PHE A 569 4.56 -20.01 8.83
C PHE A 569 3.60 -21.03 8.19
N ALA A 570 4.06 -22.27 7.94
CA ALA A 570 3.20 -23.34 7.43
C ALA A 570 2.09 -23.76 8.41
N GLN A 571 2.31 -23.56 9.73
CA GLN A 571 1.33 -23.83 10.77
C GLN A 571 0.29 -22.72 10.94
N ARG A 572 0.72 -21.45 10.93
CA ARG A 572 -0.13 -20.29 11.30
C ARG A 572 -0.51 -19.38 10.12
N GLY A 573 0.02 -19.66 8.93
CA GLY A 573 -0.18 -18.85 7.72
C GLY A 573 0.57 -17.51 7.74
N PRO A 574 0.25 -16.60 6.80
CA PRO A 574 0.89 -15.28 6.67
C PRO A 574 0.84 -14.39 7.92
N VAL A 575 -0.13 -14.63 8.81
CA VAL A 575 -0.23 -13.93 10.10
C VAL A 575 1.03 -14.13 10.97
N ALA A 576 1.74 -15.25 10.81
CA ALA A 576 3.02 -15.50 11.49
C ALA A 576 4.11 -14.48 11.12
N LEU A 577 4.10 -13.99 9.88
CA LEU A 577 5.04 -12.96 9.40
C LEU A 577 4.54 -11.56 9.80
N ALA A 578 3.23 -11.32 9.75
CA ALA A 578 2.61 -10.04 10.11
C ALA A 578 2.70 -9.70 11.61
N GLN A 579 2.76 -10.68 12.51
CA GLN A 579 3.02 -10.41 13.95
C GLN A 579 4.44 -9.86 14.20
N ALA A 580 5.36 -9.97 13.23
CA ALA A 580 6.70 -9.39 13.29
C ALA A 580 6.83 -8.04 12.56
N VAL A 581 5.87 -7.66 11.71
CA VAL A 581 5.88 -6.41 10.93
C VAL A 581 4.47 -5.81 10.93
N HIS A 582 4.25 -4.76 11.73
CA HIS A 582 3.06 -3.92 11.64
C HIS A 582 3.00 -3.28 10.24
N GLY A 583 2.21 -3.88 9.34
CA GLY A 583 1.96 -3.40 7.99
C GLY A 583 0.51 -3.68 7.62
N SER A 584 -0.36 -2.71 7.93
CA SER A 584 -1.77 -2.54 7.53
C SER A 584 -2.60 -3.82 7.39
N VAL A 585 -3.31 -4.17 8.46
CA VAL A 585 -4.38 -5.16 8.45
C VAL A 585 -5.64 -4.47 7.89
N GLY A 586 -5.95 -4.69 6.61
CA GLY A 586 -7.33 -4.65 6.07
C GLY A 586 -8.08 -3.32 6.00
N GLY A 587 -7.43 -2.20 5.70
CA GLY A 587 -8.10 -0.94 5.31
C GLY A 587 -8.36 -0.84 3.80
N TYR A 588 -9.08 0.18 3.36
CA TYR A 588 -9.15 0.59 1.95
C TYR A 588 -7.99 1.54 1.64
N ASP A 589 -7.48 1.53 0.41
CA ASP A 589 -6.43 2.45 -0.01
C ASP A 589 -7.00 3.83 -0.38
N SER A 590 -8.30 3.90 -0.69
CA SER A 590 -9.00 5.15 -1.00
C SER A 590 -10.44 5.21 -0.47
N PRO A 591 -10.96 6.41 -0.14
CA PRO A 591 -12.38 6.61 0.18
C PRO A 591 -13.32 6.22 -0.97
N PHE A 592 -12.81 6.24 -2.21
CA PHE A 592 -13.54 5.80 -3.39
C PHE A 592 -13.80 4.29 -3.33
N GLU A 593 -12.77 3.47 -3.10
CA GLU A 593 -12.91 2.02 -2.93
C GLU A 593 -13.88 1.68 -1.79
N GLU A 594 -13.79 2.39 -0.67
CA GLU A 594 -14.69 2.21 0.46
C GLU A 594 -16.15 2.50 0.07
N ALA A 595 -16.39 3.58 -0.67
CA ALA A 595 -17.73 3.95 -1.14
C ALA A 595 -18.32 2.89 -2.09
N VAL A 596 -17.49 2.32 -2.98
CA VAL A 596 -17.87 1.25 -3.90
C VAL A 596 -18.19 -0.04 -3.14
N ALA A 597 -17.31 -0.45 -2.22
CA ALA A 597 -17.50 -1.63 -1.38
C ALA A 597 -18.79 -1.55 -0.55
N ASN A 598 -19.05 -0.40 0.06
CA ASN A 598 -20.28 -0.16 0.83
C ASN A 598 -21.52 -0.18 -0.08
N GLY A 599 -21.43 0.32 -1.31
CA GLY A 599 -22.48 0.21 -2.33
C GLY A 599 -22.82 -1.24 -2.66
N LEU A 600 -21.80 -2.05 -2.95
CA LEU A 600 -21.96 -3.48 -3.27
C LEU A 600 -22.49 -4.30 -2.08
N ARG A 601 -22.05 -3.99 -0.85
CA ARG A 601 -22.60 -4.61 0.37
C ARG A 601 -24.09 -4.31 0.55
N ARG A 602 -24.55 -3.09 0.23
CA ARG A 602 -25.98 -2.75 0.26
C ARG A 602 -26.79 -3.53 -0.78
N LYS A 603 -26.17 -3.91 -1.90
CA LYS A 603 -26.77 -4.79 -2.92
C LYS A 603 -26.77 -6.27 -2.53
N GLY A 604 -26.13 -6.64 -1.41
CA GLY A 604 -26.11 -8.00 -0.87
C GLY A 604 -24.83 -8.79 -1.16
N TRP A 605 -23.82 -8.19 -1.79
CA TRP A 605 -22.55 -8.86 -2.07
C TRP A 605 -21.63 -8.91 -0.85
N HIS A 606 -20.92 -10.03 -0.68
CA HIS A 606 -19.84 -10.13 0.29
C HIS A 606 -18.53 -9.66 -0.35
N VAL A 607 -18.00 -8.55 0.17
CA VAL A 607 -16.85 -7.84 -0.42
C VAL A 607 -15.67 -7.84 0.55
N ILE A 608 -14.53 -8.35 0.08
CA ILE A 608 -13.25 -8.34 0.78
C ILE A 608 -12.34 -7.31 0.11
N PRO A 609 -11.90 -6.26 0.82
CA PRO A 609 -10.98 -5.27 0.26
C PRO A 609 -9.53 -5.75 0.26
N GLN A 610 -8.72 -5.14 -0.62
CA GLN A 610 -7.26 -5.18 -0.61
C GLN A 610 -6.69 -6.61 -0.55
N ILE A 611 -7.04 -7.41 -1.55
CA ILE A 611 -6.64 -8.81 -1.64
C ILE A 611 -5.20 -8.88 -2.17
N GLY A 612 -4.32 -9.46 -1.36
CA GLY A 612 -2.91 -9.64 -1.67
C GLY A 612 -1.99 -9.13 -0.56
N VAL A 613 -0.82 -9.74 -0.40
CA VAL A 613 0.19 -9.32 0.61
C VAL A 613 1.28 -8.41 0.04
N SER A 614 1.37 -8.27 -1.29
CA SER A 614 2.36 -7.44 -1.97
C SER A 614 1.82 -6.04 -2.31
N ARG A 615 2.64 -5.25 -3.04
CA ARG A 615 2.28 -3.90 -3.54
C ARG A 615 1.16 -3.92 -4.58
N PHE A 616 1.00 -5.02 -5.32
CA PHE A 616 -0.14 -5.19 -6.22
C PHE A 616 -1.21 -6.00 -5.54
N ARG A 617 -2.26 -5.29 -5.15
CA ARG A 617 -3.48 -5.85 -4.59
C ARG A 617 -4.62 -5.70 -5.58
N ILE A 618 -5.62 -6.56 -5.42
CA ILE A 618 -6.92 -6.34 -6.04
C ILE A 618 -7.72 -5.51 -5.05
N ASP A 619 -8.23 -4.38 -5.53
CA ASP A 619 -8.82 -3.37 -4.66
C ASP A 619 -10.03 -3.95 -3.91
N LEU A 620 -10.91 -4.66 -4.61
CA LEU A 620 -12.07 -5.35 -4.02
C LEU A 620 -12.27 -6.73 -4.65
N GLY A 621 -12.44 -7.79 -3.87
CA GLY A 621 -12.91 -9.09 -4.38
C GLY A 621 -14.29 -9.44 -3.86
N ILE A 622 -15.11 -9.97 -4.77
CA ILE A 622 -16.47 -10.43 -4.48
C ILE A 622 -16.43 -11.93 -4.25
N VAL A 623 -16.82 -12.38 -3.06
CA VAL A 623 -16.83 -13.81 -2.72
C VAL A 623 -17.99 -14.50 -3.44
N HIS A 624 -17.74 -15.69 -3.97
CA HIS A 624 -18.76 -16.46 -4.68
C HIS A 624 -19.85 -16.95 -3.70
N PRO A 625 -21.14 -16.60 -3.90
CA PRO A 625 -22.21 -16.96 -2.96
C PRO A 625 -22.36 -18.47 -2.75
N ASP A 626 -22.24 -19.25 -3.82
CA ASP A 626 -22.37 -20.72 -3.76
C ASP A 626 -21.04 -21.43 -3.41
N LYS A 627 -19.91 -20.71 -3.39
CA LYS A 627 -18.55 -21.22 -3.14
C LYS A 627 -17.77 -20.25 -2.25
N PRO A 628 -18.01 -20.24 -0.93
CA PRO A 628 -17.36 -19.29 -0.02
C PRO A 628 -15.81 -19.37 -0.01
N GLY A 629 -15.25 -20.46 -0.54
CA GLY A 629 -13.82 -20.69 -0.76
C GLY A 629 -13.19 -19.91 -1.92
N ASP A 630 -14.00 -19.31 -2.81
CA ASP A 630 -13.55 -18.74 -4.08
C ASP A 630 -14.03 -17.29 -4.25
N TYR A 631 -13.24 -16.50 -5.01
CA TYR A 631 -13.70 -15.20 -5.49
C TYR A 631 -14.40 -15.35 -6.83
N LEU A 632 -15.59 -14.76 -6.96
CA LEU A 632 -16.32 -14.70 -8.22
C LEU A 632 -15.63 -13.75 -9.22
N VAL A 633 -15.22 -12.57 -8.73
CA VAL A 633 -14.66 -11.49 -9.55
C VAL A 633 -13.88 -10.50 -8.68
N GLY A 634 -12.79 -9.96 -9.22
CA GLY A 634 -12.05 -8.83 -8.68
C GLY A 634 -12.50 -7.53 -9.35
N VAL A 635 -12.72 -6.48 -8.56
CA VAL A 635 -13.04 -5.13 -9.04
C VAL A 635 -11.79 -4.27 -8.87
N GLU A 636 -11.29 -3.75 -9.99
CA GLU A 636 -10.19 -2.77 -10.02
C GLU A 636 -10.76 -1.36 -10.11
N CYS A 637 -10.27 -0.48 -9.25
CA CYS A 637 -10.48 0.95 -9.25
C CYS A 637 -9.24 1.65 -9.86
N ASP A 638 -9.40 2.85 -10.39
CA ASP A 638 -8.34 3.67 -11.00
C ASP A 638 -7.48 4.43 -9.97
N GLY A 639 -7.20 3.80 -8.83
CA GLY A 639 -6.46 4.38 -7.70
C GLY A 639 -4.93 4.45 -7.89
N ALA A 640 -4.21 4.70 -6.80
CA ALA A 640 -2.75 4.87 -6.79
C ALA A 640 -1.99 3.69 -7.44
N THR A 641 -2.52 2.46 -7.29
CA THR A 641 -1.98 1.25 -7.89
C THR A 641 -2.01 1.28 -9.42
N TYR A 642 -3.10 1.79 -10.01
CA TYR A 642 -3.24 1.98 -11.46
C TYR A 642 -2.27 3.06 -11.99
N HIS A 643 -2.08 4.13 -11.22
CA HIS A 643 -1.16 5.22 -11.56
C HIS A 643 0.32 4.81 -11.46
N SER A 644 0.67 3.89 -10.54
CA SER A 644 2.06 3.50 -10.26
C SER A 644 2.74 2.66 -11.35
N ALA A 645 1.99 2.16 -12.34
CA ALA A 645 2.53 1.32 -13.41
C ALA A 645 3.29 2.16 -14.44
N ALA A 646 4.55 1.78 -14.74
CA ALA A 646 5.44 2.55 -15.60
C ALA A 646 5.02 2.58 -17.08
N THR A 647 4.30 1.56 -17.56
CA THR A 647 3.90 1.45 -18.97
C THR A 647 2.45 1.00 -19.13
N ALA A 648 1.81 1.43 -20.23
CA ALA A 648 0.47 0.96 -20.61
C ALA A 648 0.44 -0.57 -20.85
N ARG A 649 1.56 -1.15 -21.30
CA ARG A 649 1.68 -2.61 -21.45
C ARG A 649 1.56 -3.31 -20.11
N ASP A 650 2.25 -2.84 -19.08
CA ASP A 650 2.24 -3.47 -17.76
C ASP A 650 0.88 -3.30 -17.09
N ARG A 651 0.35 -2.07 -17.12
CA ARG A 651 -0.91 -1.67 -16.51
C ARG A 651 -2.11 -2.40 -17.10
N ASP A 652 -2.23 -2.37 -18.42
CA ASP A 652 -3.47 -2.76 -19.10
C ASP A 652 -3.38 -4.14 -19.77
N LYS A 653 -2.18 -4.70 -20.01
CA LYS A 653 -2.03 -6.01 -20.66
C LYS A 653 -1.42 -7.07 -19.75
N VAL A 654 -0.20 -6.86 -19.26
CA VAL A 654 0.57 -7.91 -18.56
C VAL A 654 -0.09 -8.26 -17.22
N ARG A 655 -0.43 -7.26 -16.40
CA ARG A 655 -1.12 -7.46 -15.12
C ARG A 655 -2.43 -8.23 -15.28
N SER A 656 -3.28 -7.78 -16.21
CA SER A 656 -4.56 -8.43 -16.50
C SER A 656 -4.35 -9.88 -16.96
N ALA A 657 -3.37 -10.14 -17.82
CA ALA A 657 -3.07 -11.49 -18.30
C ALA A 657 -2.57 -12.43 -17.18
N ILE A 658 -1.74 -11.93 -16.26
CA ILE A 658 -1.27 -12.70 -15.10
C ILE A 658 -2.44 -13.04 -14.18
N LEU A 659 -3.24 -12.05 -13.78
CA LEU A 659 -4.39 -12.25 -12.89
C LEU A 659 -5.44 -13.19 -13.50
N GLN A 660 -5.73 -13.04 -14.79
CA GLN A 660 -6.61 -13.97 -15.52
C GLN A 660 -6.02 -15.39 -15.57
N GLY A 661 -4.69 -15.51 -15.75
CA GLY A 661 -3.99 -16.79 -15.65
C GLY A 661 -4.08 -17.44 -14.26
N LEU A 662 -4.26 -16.65 -13.20
CA LEU A 662 -4.51 -17.10 -11.83
C LEU A 662 -5.99 -17.43 -11.55
N GLY A 663 -6.87 -17.29 -12.54
CA GLY A 663 -8.30 -17.58 -12.43
C GLY A 663 -9.18 -16.35 -12.14
N TRP A 664 -8.60 -15.15 -12.02
CA TRP A 664 -9.40 -13.96 -11.78
C TRP A 664 -10.23 -13.56 -13.01
N LYS A 665 -11.52 -13.32 -12.77
CA LYS A 665 -12.34 -12.45 -13.61
C LYS A 665 -12.20 -11.03 -13.07
N LEU A 666 -11.93 -10.06 -13.94
CA LEU A 666 -11.71 -8.66 -13.52
C LEU A 666 -12.78 -7.76 -14.13
N LEU A 667 -13.35 -6.89 -13.30
CA LEU A 667 -14.17 -5.76 -13.72
C LEU A 667 -13.47 -4.47 -13.31
N ARG A 668 -13.60 -3.42 -14.11
CA ARG A 668 -12.99 -2.13 -13.83
C ARG A 668 -14.07 -1.07 -13.61
N LEU A 669 -13.87 -0.23 -12.61
CA LEU A 669 -14.71 0.91 -12.30
C LEU A 669 -13.85 2.18 -12.23
N TRP A 670 -14.22 3.20 -12.99
CA TRP A 670 -13.48 4.46 -13.03
C TRP A 670 -14.06 5.48 -12.05
N SER A 671 -13.18 6.21 -11.36
CA SER A 671 -13.53 7.28 -10.42
C SER A 671 -14.34 8.39 -11.09
N THR A 672 -14.05 8.71 -12.35
CA THR A 672 -14.77 9.69 -13.17
C THR A 672 -16.21 9.25 -13.45
N GLU A 673 -16.42 7.97 -13.79
CA GLU A 673 -17.76 7.39 -13.99
C GLU A 673 -18.58 7.44 -12.70
N TRP A 674 -17.96 7.08 -11.57
CA TRP A 674 -18.58 7.10 -10.26
C TRP A 674 -18.90 8.53 -9.78
N TRP A 675 -18.05 9.51 -10.11
CA TRP A 675 -18.26 10.91 -9.78
C TRP A 675 -19.49 11.50 -10.48
N ILE A 676 -19.68 11.17 -11.76
CA ILE A 676 -20.80 11.68 -12.57
C ILE A 676 -22.12 11.00 -12.17
N ASP A 677 -22.14 9.67 -12.11
CA ASP A 677 -23.34 8.89 -11.83
C ASP A 677 -23.02 7.66 -10.98
N LYS A 678 -22.91 7.88 -9.68
CA LYS A 678 -22.64 6.83 -8.69
C LYS A 678 -23.65 5.68 -8.73
N GLU A 679 -24.95 5.98 -8.74
CA GLU A 679 -26.00 4.95 -8.66
C GLU A 679 -26.02 4.13 -9.96
N GLY A 680 -25.95 4.77 -11.13
CA GLY A 680 -25.89 4.05 -12.40
C GLY A 680 -24.61 3.26 -12.60
N ALA A 681 -23.45 3.76 -12.13
CA ALA A 681 -22.20 3.01 -12.16
C ALA A 681 -22.25 1.77 -11.25
N LEU A 682 -22.84 1.90 -10.06
CA LEU A 682 -23.06 0.78 -9.14
C LEU A 682 -24.03 -0.26 -9.72
N ASP A 683 -25.12 0.18 -10.35
CA ASP A 683 -26.09 -0.72 -11.01
C ASP A 683 -25.50 -1.48 -12.19
N ARG A 684 -24.66 -0.82 -13.01
CA ARG A 684 -23.91 -1.47 -14.10
C ARG A 684 -22.94 -2.52 -13.54
N LEU A 685 -22.21 -2.18 -12.48
CA LEU A 685 -21.29 -3.10 -11.82
C LEU A 685 -22.02 -4.32 -11.23
N ASP A 686 -23.13 -4.09 -10.52
CA ASP A 686 -23.99 -5.13 -9.95
C ASP A 686 -24.56 -6.07 -11.03
N THR A 687 -25.01 -5.51 -12.15
CA THR A 687 -25.49 -6.28 -13.31
C THR A 687 -24.38 -7.15 -13.89
N ALA A 688 -23.17 -6.60 -14.06
CA ALA A 688 -22.02 -7.34 -14.57
C ALA A 688 -21.61 -8.49 -13.63
N ILE A 689 -21.57 -8.25 -12.31
CA ILE A 689 -21.29 -9.29 -11.30
C ILE A 689 -22.36 -10.38 -11.35
N SER A 690 -23.63 -10.01 -11.43
CA SER A 690 -24.76 -10.96 -11.52
C SER A 690 -24.67 -11.84 -12.79
N GLN A 691 -24.31 -11.25 -13.93
CA GLN A 691 -24.09 -12.01 -15.17
C GLN A 691 -22.93 -13.01 -15.04
N LEU A 692 -21.84 -12.63 -14.35
CA LEU A 692 -20.73 -13.55 -14.08
C LEU A 692 -21.13 -14.70 -13.15
N LEU A 693 -22.00 -14.44 -12.16
CA LEU A 693 -22.54 -15.47 -11.28
C LEU A 693 -23.39 -16.48 -12.05
N GLU A 694 -24.31 -16.02 -12.89
CA GLU A 694 -25.14 -16.90 -13.71
C GLU A 694 -24.31 -17.72 -14.70
N LYS A 695 -23.27 -17.12 -15.28
CA LYS A 695 -22.31 -17.84 -16.12
C LYS A 695 -21.56 -18.94 -15.34
N SER A 696 -21.12 -18.65 -14.12
CA SER A 696 -20.46 -19.61 -13.21
C SER A 696 -21.37 -20.81 -12.92
N ARG A 697 -22.65 -20.55 -12.57
CA ARG A 697 -23.65 -21.59 -12.32
C ARG A 697 -23.93 -22.45 -13.55
N ALA A 698 -23.97 -21.84 -14.74
CA ALA A 698 -24.18 -22.55 -16.00
C ALA A 698 -22.99 -23.47 -16.34
N GLU A 699 -21.75 -22.99 -16.18
CA GLU A 699 -20.52 -23.77 -16.38
C GLU A 699 -20.50 -25.00 -15.45
N GLU A 700 -20.90 -24.83 -14.19
CA GLU A 700 -20.99 -25.91 -13.21
C GLU A 700 -22.08 -26.93 -13.53
N ALA A 701 -23.27 -26.48 -13.96
CA ALA A 701 -24.33 -27.37 -14.39
C ALA A 701 -23.91 -28.26 -15.57
N VAL A 702 -23.10 -27.73 -16.50
CA VAL A 702 -22.52 -28.51 -17.60
C VAL A 702 -21.53 -29.55 -17.09
N LEU A 703 -20.60 -29.17 -16.20
CA LEU A 703 -19.62 -30.08 -15.61
C LEU A 703 -20.29 -31.23 -14.83
N VAL A 704 -21.33 -30.92 -14.04
CA VAL A 704 -22.09 -31.94 -13.30
C VAL A 704 -22.80 -32.89 -14.27
N ALA A 705 -23.44 -32.37 -15.33
CA ALA A 705 -24.11 -33.18 -16.34
C ALA A 705 -23.13 -34.07 -17.14
N GLU A 706 -21.93 -33.59 -17.44
CA GLU A 706 -20.87 -34.38 -18.08
C GLU A 706 -20.34 -35.49 -17.16
N THR A 707 -20.17 -35.18 -15.87
CA THR A 707 -19.73 -36.15 -14.86
C THR A 707 -20.78 -37.24 -14.64
N GLU A 708 -22.07 -36.89 -14.68
CA GLU A 708 -23.18 -37.85 -14.61
C GLU A 708 -23.28 -38.73 -15.87
N LYS A 709 -23.05 -38.16 -17.07
CA LYS A 709 -22.98 -38.94 -18.31
C LYS A 709 -21.82 -39.93 -18.32
N GLN A 710 -20.66 -39.55 -17.79
CA GLN A 710 -19.51 -40.46 -17.66
C GLN A 710 -19.73 -41.56 -16.61
N LYS A 711 -20.53 -41.31 -15.56
CA LYS A 711 -20.91 -42.35 -14.58
C LYS A 711 -21.91 -43.37 -15.14
N GLN A 712 -22.63 -43.06 -16.22
CA GLN A 712 -23.62 -43.96 -16.84
C GLN A 712 -23.06 -44.83 -17.97
N SER A 713 -21.83 -44.60 -18.43
CA SER A 713 -21.15 -45.45 -19.43
C SER A 713 -20.19 -46.44 -18.78
N THR A 714 -20.70 -47.58 -18.30
CA THR A 714 -19.88 -48.74 -17.93
C THR A 714 -19.51 -49.53 -19.20
N PRO A 715 -18.24 -49.83 -19.49
CA PRO A 715 -17.92 -50.74 -20.59
C PRO A 715 -18.05 -52.19 -20.12
N VAL A 716 -18.87 -52.95 -20.85
CA VAL A 716 -18.94 -54.41 -20.79
C VAL A 716 -17.63 -54.97 -21.35
N ILE A 717 -16.87 -55.69 -20.54
CA ILE A 717 -15.63 -56.38 -20.94
C ILE A 717 -16.03 -57.67 -21.68
N ALA A 718 -15.65 -57.77 -22.95
CA ALA A 718 -15.52 -59.04 -23.68
C ALA A 718 -14.03 -59.25 -23.99
N PRO A 719 -13.50 -60.49 -23.94
CA PRO A 719 -12.08 -60.73 -24.07
C PRO A 719 -11.67 -60.79 -25.55
N VAL A 720 -10.61 -60.06 -25.93
CA VAL A 720 -9.97 -60.27 -27.22
C VAL A 720 -8.47 -60.47 -27.02
N THR A 721 -8.05 -61.61 -27.54
CA THR A 721 -6.72 -62.19 -27.69
C THR A 721 -5.72 -61.32 -28.45
N ASN A 722 -4.44 -61.50 -28.09
CA ASN A 722 -3.24 -61.02 -28.76
C ASN A 722 -3.27 -61.13 -30.29
N ALA A 723 -2.96 -60.02 -30.96
CA ALA A 723 -2.24 -60.02 -32.24
C ALA A 723 -1.39 -58.74 -32.33
N VAL A 724 -0.09 -58.95 -32.50
CA VAL A 724 0.94 -57.93 -32.72
C VAL A 724 0.73 -57.30 -34.10
N SER A 725 0.83 -55.97 -34.19
CA SER A 725 1.10 -55.25 -35.44
C SER A 725 1.81 -53.95 -35.09
N ASP A 726 3.02 -53.79 -35.63
CA ASP A 726 3.80 -52.57 -35.63
C ASP A 726 3.00 -51.44 -36.29
N ASP A 727 2.78 -50.34 -35.57
CA ASP A 727 2.89 -49.01 -36.17
C ASP A 727 3.09 -47.93 -35.07
N ILE A 728 4.07 -47.09 -35.34
CA ILE A 728 4.71 -46.13 -34.46
C ILE A 728 3.78 -44.93 -34.23
N LEU A 729 3.38 -44.68 -32.99
CA LEU A 729 2.73 -43.45 -32.55
C LEU A 729 3.80 -42.38 -32.30
N VAL A 730 4.02 -41.56 -33.34
CA VAL A 730 4.76 -40.31 -33.27
C VAL A 730 4.03 -39.36 -32.31
N SER A 731 4.77 -38.90 -31.30
CA SER A 731 4.38 -37.87 -30.35
C SER A 731 3.89 -36.60 -31.07
N LYS A 732 2.74 -36.08 -30.63
CA LYS A 732 2.17 -34.82 -31.09
C LYS A 732 3.13 -33.67 -30.74
N THR A 733 3.99 -33.34 -31.70
CA THR A 733 4.52 -31.98 -31.84
C THR A 733 3.36 -31.11 -32.31
N THR A 734 3.10 -30.03 -31.58
CA THR A 734 2.17 -28.98 -31.99
C THR A 734 2.59 -28.50 -33.39
N PRO A 735 1.75 -28.65 -34.43
CA PRO A 735 2.13 -28.18 -35.75
C PRO A 735 2.18 -26.66 -35.70
N ILE A 736 3.37 -26.12 -35.97
CA ILE A 736 3.52 -24.72 -36.40
C ILE A 736 2.58 -24.56 -37.59
N ALA A 737 1.64 -23.61 -37.45
CA ALA A 737 0.54 -23.32 -38.38
C ALA A 737 0.87 -23.68 -39.84
N SER A 738 0.14 -24.64 -40.38
CA SER A 738 0.09 -24.91 -41.81
C SER A 738 -0.48 -23.69 -42.54
N ASP A 739 0.13 -23.30 -43.65
CA ASP A 739 -0.25 -22.18 -44.55
C ASP A 739 -1.64 -22.35 -45.24
N GLY A 740 -2.53 -23.20 -44.71
CA GLY A 740 -3.81 -23.56 -45.34
C GLY A 740 -5.07 -22.88 -44.79
N GLN A 741 -4.97 -21.99 -43.79
CA GLN A 741 -6.14 -21.32 -43.20
C GLN A 741 -5.94 -19.82 -43.03
N ILE A 742 -5.63 -19.08 -44.11
CA ILE A 742 -6.00 -17.66 -44.22
C ILE A 742 -6.17 -17.36 -45.72
N SER A 743 -7.40 -17.47 -46.22
CA SER A 743 -7.83 -16.87 -47.48
C SER A 743 -9.09 -16.06 -47.20
N GLU A 744 -8.96 -15.02 -46.37
CA GLU A 744 -9.90 -13.90 -46.40
C GLU A 744 -9.16 -12.70 -46.99
N SER A 745 -9.75 -12.18 -48.06
CA SER A 745 -9.25 -11.04 -48.83
C SER A 745 -9.14 -9.79 -47.96
N VAL A 746 -7.93 -9.27 -47.86
CA VAL A 746 -7.66 -7.93 -47.31
C VAL A 746 -8.34 -6.90 -48.22
N PRO A 747 -9.24 -6.03 -47.72
CA PRO A 747 -9.71 -4.90 -48.50
C PRO A 747 -8.54 -3.92 -48.74
N PRO A 748 -8.40 -3.38 -49.96
CA PRO A 748 -7.29 -2.47 -50.27
C PRO A 748 -7.45 -1.18 -49.45
N ILE A 749 -6.37 -0.83 -48.75
CA ILE A 749 -6.23 0.47 -48.08
C ILE A 749 -6.28 1.55 -49.17
N ILE A 750 -7.28 2.42 -49.08
CA ILE A 750 -7.36 3.64 -49.88
C ILE A 750 -6.23 4.56 -49.38
N PRO A 751 -5.27 4.97 -50.22
CA PRO A 751 -4.29 5.97 -49.81
C PRO A 751 -4.99 7.33 -49.76
N LEU A 752 -5.00 7.97 -48.60
CA LEU A 752 -5.26 9.42 -48.54
C LEU A 752 -4.05 10.18 -49.12
N PRO A 753 -4.27 11.33 -49.79
CA PRO A 753 -3.18 12.07 -50.43
C PRO A 753 -2.24 12.65 -49.39
N ALA A 754 -0.94 12.46 -49.62
CA ALA A 754 0.11 13.13 -48.87
C ALA A 754 0.16 14.62 -49.24
N GLU A 755 -0.27 15.49 -48.33
CA GLU A 755 0.26 16.85 -48.27
C GLU A 755 1.58 16.78 -47.48
N VAL A 756 2.68 16.96 -48.21
CA VAL A 756 4.02 17.08 -47.65
C VAL A 756 4.17 18.53 -47.18
N SER A 757 4.07 18.75 -45.87
CA SER A 757 4.66 19.93 -45.24
C SER A 757 6.12 19.61 -44.92
N GLU A 758 7.03 20.27 -45.64
CA GLU A 758 8.44 20.36 -45.27
C GLU A 758 8.54 21.18 -43.98
N ASP A 759 8.58 20.50 -42.83
CA ASP A 759 9.12 20.95 -41.55
C ASP A 759 9.00 19.77 -40.56
N ASP A 760 9.90 18.78 -40.68
CA ASP A 760 10.08 17.73 -39.68
C ASP A 760 11.53 17.77 -39.20
N ASP A 761 11.77 18.66 -38.24
CA ASP A 761 12.97 18.65 -37.42
C ASP A 761 12.88 17.42 -36.51
N GLY A 762 13.90 16.57 -36.55
CA GLY A 762 13.87 15.19 -36.06
C GLY A 762 13.21 15.03 -34.69
N THR A 763 12.01 14.47 -34.68
CA THR A 763 11.37 14.11 -33.42
C THR A 763 11.95 12.77 -32.93
N GLU A 764 12.92 12.84 -32.03
CA GLU A 764 13.39 11.70 -31.24
C GLU A 764 12.19 10.99 -30.58
N LEU A 765 12.11 9.67 -30.78
CA LEU A 765 11.21 8.78 -30.05
C LEU A 765 11.52 8.87 -28.55
N LYS A 766 10.76 9.70 -27.83
CA LYS A 766 10.84 9.83 -26.37
C LYS A 766 10.25 8.59 -25.71
N TYR A 767 11.09 7.60 -25.44
CA TYR A 767 10.83 6.64 -24.37
C TYR A 767 10.78 7.42 -23.05
N ALA A 768 9.83 7.10 -22.19
CA ALA A 768 9.78 7.62 -20.82
C ALA A 768 10.98 7.05 -20.03
N TYR A 769 12.13 7.70 -20.19
CA TYR A 769 13.20 7.62 -19.22
C TYR A 769 12.74 8.47 -18.03
N SER A 770 12.73 7.90 -16.82
CA SER A 770 12.76 8.70 -15.60
C SER A 770 14.15 9.34 -15.52
N ALA A 771 14.41 10.30 -16.41
CA ALA A 771 15.45 11.26 -16.19
C ALA A 771 14.97 12.09 -15.01
N SER A 772 15.58 11.87 -13.85
CA SER A 772 15.77 12.95 -12.88
C SER A 772 16.06 14.19 -13.70
N GLN A 773 15.22 15.22 -13.62
CA GLN A 773 15.45 16.46 -14.36
C GLN A 773 16.86 16.93 -13.98
N ASN A 774 17.83 16.66 -14.85
CA ASN A 774 19.15 17.24 -14.79
C ASN A 774 18.96 18.70 -15.19
N ASN A 775 18.45 19.49 -14.24
CA ASN A 775 18.50 20.92 -14.29
C ASN A 775 19.99 21.29 -14.31
N ASN A 776 20.54 21.52 -15.50
CA ASN A 776 21.78 22.26 -15.74
C ASN A 776 21.54 23.76 -15.43
N LYS A 777 20.94 24.06 -14.27
CA LYS A 777 20.87 25.42 -13.74
C LYS A 777 22.21 25.73 -13.08
N PRO A 778 22.77 26.95 -13.20
CA PRO A 778 24.01 27.31 -12.53
C PRO A 778 23.86 27.19 -11.00
N ALA A 779 24.79 26.49 -10.36
CA ALA A 779 24.79 26.28 -8.92
C ALA A 779 25.06 27.58 -8.16
N HIS A 780 24.34 27.83 -7.06
CA HIS A 780 24.51 29.03 -6.24
C HIS A 780 25.33 28.71 -4.98
N ALA A 781 26.27 29.58 -4.63
CA ALA A 781 27.06 29.45 -3.41
C ALA A 781 26.29 30.03 -2.21
N GLY A 782 26.19 29.24 -1.12
CA GLY A 782 25.60 29.65 0.14
C GLY A 782 26.52 29.37 1.34
N ILE A 783 26.05 29.73 2.54
CA ILE A 783 26.76 29.51 3.80
C ILE A 783 25.89 28.61 4.69
N TYR A 784 26.50 27.59 5.29
CA TYR A 784 25.88 26.74 6.31
C TYR A 784 26.25 27.26 7.69
N VAL A 785 25.23 27.48 8.52
CA VAL A 785 25.38 27.91 9.91
C VAL A 785 24.55 26.96 10.76
N VAL A 786 25.19 26.34 11.73
CA VAL A 786 24.53 25.53 12.75
C VAL A 786 23.71 26.46 13.64
N ASN A 787 22.42 26.14 13.83
CA ASN A 787 21.56 26.91 14.71
C ASN A 787 22.02 26.78 16.17
N ASP A 788 22.17 27.90 16.87
CA ASP A 788 22.51 27.89 18.30
C ASP A 788 21.22 27.77 19.12
N LEU A 789 21.07 26.64 19.80
CA LEU A 789 19.87 26.35 20.57
C LEU A 789 19.97 26.82 22.04
N GLN A 790 20.95 27.67 22.39
CA GLN A 790 21.14 28.18 23.75
C GLN A 790 19.88 28.87 24.33
N GLU A 791 19.09 29.53 23.50
CA GLU A 791 17.84 30.20 23.91
C GLU A 791 16.73 29.22 24.36
N TRP A 792 16.90 27.91 24.09
CA TRP A 792 15.92 26.89 24.40
C TRP A 792 16.15 26.19 25.75
N TYR A 793 17.29 26.41 26.42
CA TYR A 793 17.59 25.76 27.70
C TYR A 793 16.52 26.01 28.78
N ASP A 794 15.90 27.20 28.79
CA ASP A 794 14.88 27.57 29.78
C ASP A 794 13.49 26.99 29.49
N ARG A 795 13.26 26.42 28.30
CA ARG A 795 11.97 25.89 27.84
C ARG A 795 11.93 24.36 27.74
N ILE A 796 13.05 23.70 28.03
CA ILE A 796 13.22 22.26 27.82
C ILE A 796 13.09 21.50 29.15
N ASP A 797 12.31 20.42 29.11
CA ASP A 797 12.08 19.53 30.25
C ASP A 797 12.30 18.07 29.83
N ALA A 798 13.43 17.49 30.26
CA ALA A 798 13.83 16.13 29.88
C ALA A 798 12.92 15.05 30.49
N GLU A 799 12.29 15.31 31.64
CA GLU A 799 11.39 14.36 32.31
C GLU A 799 10.05 14.23 31.56
N LYS A 800 9.61 15.32 30.94
CA LYS A 800 8.37 15.36 30.14
C LYS A 800 8.56 14.94 28.68
N PHE A 801 9.80 14.68 28.25
CA PHE A 801 10.12 14.34 26.85
C PHE A 801 9.27 13.18 26.31
N TYR A 802 8.85 12.24 27.16
CA TYR A 802 8.04 11.08 26.75
C TYR A 802 6.51 11.27 26.89
N LEU A 803 6.02 12.41 27.37
CA LEU A 803 4.59 12.68 27.58
C LEU A 803 3.97 13.44 26.40
N SER A 804 2.77 13.09 25.95
CA SER A 804 2.11 13.72 24.79
C SER A 804 1.90 15.23 24.93
N GLU A 805 1.80 15.74 26.16
CA GLU A 805 1.69 17.17 26.45
C GLU A 805 2.93 17.98 26.03
N TYR A 806 4.07 17.31 25.79
CA TYR A 806 5.33 17.93 25.40
C TYR A 806 5.52 18.01 23.86
N ASP A 807 4.56 17.50 23.08
CA ASP A 807 4.69 17.41 21.61
C ASP A 807 4.75 18.78 20.94
N GLU A 808 4.02 19.78 21.45
CA GLU A 808 4.09 21.16 20.91
C GLU A 808 5.47 21.79 21.14
N THR A 809 6.06 21.60 22.32
CA THR A 809 7.43 22.09 22.61
C THR A 809 8.46 21.39 21.72
N LEU A 810 8.33 20.07 21.56
CA LEU A 810 9.23 19.28 20.71
C LEU A 810 9.09 19.64 19.24
N LYS A 811 7.87 19.89 18.76
CA LYS A 811 7.57 20.37 17.40
C LYS A 811 8.20 21.73 17.13
N THR A 812 8.03 22.69 18.03
CA THR A 812 8.59 24.05 17.86
C THR A 812 10.12 24.02 17.86
N LEU A 813 10.74 23.12 18.64
CA LEU A 813 12.18 22.92 18.66
C LEU A 813 12.69 22.26 17.36
N ILE A 814 11.98 21.24 16.84
CA ILE A 814 12.28 20.62 15.55
C ILE A 814 12.18 21.67 14.43
N GLU A 815 11.13 22.51 14.45
CA GLU A 815 10.93 23.59 13.50
C GLU A 815 12.08 24.60 13.50
N ALA A 816 12.58 24.98 14.68
CA ALA A 816 13.74 25.88 14.79
C ALA A 816 14.99 25.30 14.11
N VAL A 817 15.25 23.99 14.25
CA VAL A 817 16.41 23.32 13.62
C VAL A 817 16.18 23.12 12.12
N VAL A 818 15.01 22.61 11.72
CA VAL A 818 14.74 22.28 10.31
C VAL A 818 14.64 23.55 9.45
N THR A 819 14.02 24.62 9.94
CA THR A 819 13.91 25.88 9.19
C THR A 819 15.26 26.54 8.90
N SER A 820 16.25 26.33 9.78
CA SER A 820 17.59 26.92 9.64
C SER A 820 18.59 26.00 8.95
N GLU A 821 18.58 24.70 9.24
CA GLU A 821 19.60 23.75 8.80
C GLU A 821 19.16 22.83 7.66
N SER A 822 17.87 22.79 7.29
CA SER A 822 17.39 21.92 6.20
C SER A 822 18.08 22.22 4.87
N PRO A 823 18.42 21.20 4.06
CA PRO A 823 18.35 19.76 4.34
C PRO A 823 19.33 19.29 5.43
N VAL A 824 18.82 18.53 6.40
CA VAL A 824 19.57 18.01 7.56
C VAL A 824 19.40 16.49 7.67
N LEU A 825 20.47 15.77 7.99
CA LEU A 825 20.43 14.31 8.18
C LEU A 825 19.59 13.95 9.42
N ASP A 826 18.71 12.95 9.29
CA ASP A 826 17.78 12.55 10.35
C ASP A 826 18.49 12.19 11.67
N THR A 827 19.61 11.46 11.59
CA THR A 827 20.44 11.12 12.74
C THR A 827 21.06 12.34 13.40
N THR A 828 21.49 13.34 12.63
CA THR A 828 22.01 14.60 13.15
C THR A 828 20.91 15.38 13.88
N LEU A 829 19.71 15.48 13.30
CA LEU A 829 18.56 16.13 13.93
C LEU A 829 18.22 15.48 15.28
N VAL A 830 18.12 14.14 15.30
CA VAL A 830 17.83 13.37 16.52
C VAL A 830 18.93 13.56 17.57
N GLN A 831 20.20 13.56 17.17
CA GLN A 831 21.32 13.79 18.11
C GLN A 831 21.30 15.19 18.70
N ARG A 832 20.97 16.22 17.92
CA ARG A 832 20.84 17.60 18.40
C ARG A 832 19.75 17.73 19.44
N ILE A 833 18.58 17.17 19.16
CA ILE A 833 17.44 17.16 20.07
C ILE A 833 17.76 16.36 21.33
N ALA A 834 18.44 15.22 21.20
CA ALA A 834 18.84 14.43 22.36
C ALA A 834 19.83 15.20 23.26
N ARG A 835 20.81 15.87 22.66
CA ARG A 835 21.87 16.60 23.39
C ARG A 835 21.33 17.79 24.16
N ILE A 836 20.38 18.53 23.60
CA ILE A 836 19.80 19.69 24.30
C ILE A 836 18.91 19.29 25.48
N HIS A 837 18.30 18.09 25.43
CA HIS A 837 17.57 17.50 26.55
C HIS A 837 18.49 16.78 27.56
N GLY A 838 19.82 16.89 27.42
CA GLY A 838 20.78 16.28 28.34
C GLY A 838 20.91 14.75 28.22
N PHE A 839 20.37 14.13 27.17
CA PHE A 839 20.50 12.69 26.95
C PHE A 839 21.91 12.33 26.45
N THR A 840 22.53 11.33 27.07
CA THR A 840 23.89 10.88 26.71
C THR A 840 23.93 10.10 25.39
N ARG A 841 22.81 9.46 24.99
CA ARG A 841 22.65 8.74 23.72
C ARG A 841 21.23 8.90 23.19
N ALA A 842 21.09 9.08 21.87
CA ALA A 842 19.82 8.98 21.18
C ALA A 842 19.42 7.50 21.01
N GLY A 843 18.68 6.97 21.98
CA GLY A 843 18.11 5.62 21.89
C GLY A 843 16.96 5.52 20.90
N ARG A 844 16.50 4.28 20.63
CA ARG A 844 15.40 3.99 19.69
C ARG A 844 14.13 4.81 19.97
N LEU A 845 13.73 4.94 21.24
CA LEU A 845 12.53 5.67 21.64
C LEU A 845 12.59 7.18 21.33
N ILE A 846 13.77 7.81 21.51
CA ILE A 846 13.98 9.22 21.19
C ILE A 846 13.90 9.42 19.68
N ARG A 847 14.51 8.50 18.91
CA ARG A 847 14.46 8.52 17.44
C ARG A 847 13.03 8.37 16.92
N GLU A 848 12.30 7.34 17.37
CA GLU A 848 10.91 7.10 16.95
C GLU A 848 10.02 8.32 17.23
N ARG A 849 10.21 8.96 18.38
CA ARG A 849 9.44 10.15 18.75
C ARG A 849 9.76 11.36 17.88
N VAL A 850 11.04 11.70 17.72
CA VAL A 850 11.47 12.85 16.90
C VAL A 850 11.07 12.65 15.45
N ILE A 851 11.34 11.47 14.89
CA ILE A 851 11.00 11.16 13.50
C ILE A 851 9.49 11.09 13.29
N GLY A 852 8.72 10.59 14.27
CA GLY A 852 7.26 10.60 14.21
C GLY A 852 6.67 12.00 14.07
N ILE A 853 7.25 13.01 14.72
CA ILE A 853 6.84 14.42 14.52
C ILE A 853 7.35 14.94 13.17
N VAL A 854 8.58 14.61 12.78
CA VAL A 854 9.14 15.05 11.50
C VAL A 854 8.31 14.55 10.31
N ASP A 855 7.88 13.29 10.32
CA ASP A 855 7.10 12.65 9.25
C ASP A 855 5.70 13.26 9.08
N GLN A 856 5.17 13.92 10.12
CA GLN A 856 3.88 14.60 10.07
C GLN A 856 3.95 15.99 9.41
N TYR A 857 5.10 16.69 9.52
CA TYR A 857 5.20 18.11 9.16
C TYR A 857 6.24 18.42 8.08
N TYR A 858 7.19 17.52 7.83
CA TYR A 858 8.33 17.73 6.93
C TYR A 858 8.49 16.56 5.97
N TYR A 859 9.20 16.79 4.87
CA TYR A 859 9.44 15.76 3.87
C TYR A 859 10.72 14.99 4.20
N LEU A 860 10.56 13.74 4.64
CA LEU A 860 11.67 12.82 4.86
C LEU A 860 12.00 12.08 3.56
N ALA A 861 13.23 12.22 3.10
CA ALA A 861 13.62 11.70 1.79
C ALA A 861 14.92 10.89 1.89
N ALA A 862 14.86 9.64 1.45
CA ALA A 862 16.03 8.79 1.36
C ALA A 862 16.93 9.21 0.19
N ASP A 863 18.23 9.20 0.43
CA ASP A 863 19.26 9.26 -0.59
C ASP A 863 19.50 7.85 -1.18
N HIS A 864 20.13 7.77 -2.35
CA HIS A 864 20.45 6.51 -3.05
C HIS A 864 21.31 5.52 -2.22
N LEU A 865 22.00 6.02 -1.20
CA LEU A 865 22.79 5.22 -0.24
C LEU A 865 21.99 4.79 1.01
N GLY A 866 20.68 5.10 1.07
CA GLY A 866 19.78 4.69 2.16
C GLY A 866 19.75 5.61 3.39
N GLU A 867 20.42 6.76 3.35
CA GLU A 867 20.38 7.76 4.42
C GLU A 867 19.21 8.72 4.25
N ASN A 868 18.53 9.07 5.35
CA ASN A 868 17.34 9.92 5.32
C ASN A 868 17.66 11.37 5.66
N PHE A 869 17.25 12.29 4.79
CA PHE A 869 17.37 13.73 5.01
C PHE A 869 16.00 14.37 5.21
N VAL A 870 15.94 15.36 6.09
CA VAL A 870 14.74 16.14 6.42
C VAL A 870 14.72 17.42 5.60
N TRP A 871 13.72 17.53 4.73
CA TRP A 871 13.45 18.66 3.85
C TRP A 871 12.20 19.41 4.30
N LEU A 872 12.14 20.72 4.07
CA LEU A 872 10.94 21.53 4.31
C LEU A 872 9.77 21.07 3.45
N SER A 873 10.02 20.63 2.21
CA SER A 873 8.99 20.14 1.29
C SER A 873 9.58 19.29 0.17
N VAL A 874 8.72 18.58 -0.55
CA VAL A 874 9.06 17.86 -1.79
C VAL A 874 9.62 18.83 -2.85
N THR A 875 9.06 20.04 -2.94
CA THR A 875 9.49 21.07 -3.88
C THR A 875 10.90 21.58 -3.56
N GLN A 876 11.24 21.75 -2.28
CA GLN A 876 12.58 22.18 -1.87
C GLN A 876 13.66 21.20 -2.36
N ARG A 877 13.39 19.88 -2.30
CA ARG A 877 14.33 18.85 -2.79
C ARG A 877 14.47 18.90 -4.30
N ALA A 878 13.35 18.95 -5.02
CA ALA A 878 13.34 18.92 -6.48
C ALA A 878 14.08 20.12 -7.11
N ASP A 879 13.97 21.29 -6.48
CA ASP A 879 14.58 22.54 -6.95
C ASP A 879 15.95 22.85 -6.31
N TRP A 880 16.50 21.94 -5.49
CA TRP A 880 17.75 22.20 -4.77
C TRP A 880 18.95 22.29 -5.72
N ASN A 881 19.57 23.48 -5.79
CA ASN A 881 20.73 23.73 -6.64
C ASN A 881 21.77 24.65 -5.98
N THR A 882 21.86 24.57 -4.64
CA THR A 882 22.72 25.43 -3.82
C THR A 882 23.72 24.55 -3.08
N PHE A 883 25.00 24.94 -3.06
CA PHE A 883 26.02 24.33 -2.19
C PHE A 883 26.36 25.28 -1.05
N ARG A 884 26.38 24.80 0.20
CA ARG A 884 26.64 25.64 1.38
C ARG A 884 27.97 25.29 2.05
N LEU A 885 28.85 26.30 2.17
CA LEU A 885 30.14 26.18 2.84
C LEU A 885 30.03 26.56 4.32
N PRO A 886 30.82 25.96 5.22
CA PRO A 886 30.76 26.27 6.65
C PRO A 886 31.19 27.73 6.93
N ALA A 887 30.46 28.45 7.78
CA ALA A 887 30.84 29.81 8.21
C ALA A 887 32.02 29.80 9.20
N THR A 888 32.06 28.82 10.10
CA THR A 888 33.09 28.62 11.12
C THR A 888 33.50 27.15 11.22
N ASP A 889 34.57 26.86 11.98
CA ASP A 889 35.01 25.47 12.25
C ASP A 889 33.92 24.62 12.92
N ASN A 890 32.96 25.23 13.61
CA ASN A 890 31.83 24.54 14.25
C ASN A 890 30.71 24.18 13.27
N ASP A 891 30.70 24.77 12.07
CA ASP A 891 29.68 24.55 11.04
C ASP A 891 30.09 23.47 10.02
N ILE A 892 31.26 22.85 10.21
CA ILE A 892 31.77 21.82 9.31
C ILE A 892 30.90 20.56 9.41
N ARG A 893 30.22 20.23 8.31
CA ARG A 893 29.50 18.96 8.14
C ARG A 893 30.45 17.89 7.57
N GLN A 894 30.35 16.68 8.11
CA GLN A 894 30.96 15.51 7.45
C GLN A 894 30.24 15.24 6.12
N VAL A 895 30.92 14.64 5.15
CA VAL A 895 30.36 14.38 3.80
C VAL A 895 29.06 13.57 3.88
N ASP A 896 28.97 12.63 4.83
CA ASP A 896 27.78 11.78 5.03
C ASP A 896 26.56 12.59 5.54
N ALA A 897 26.80 13.75 6.18
CA ALA A 897 25.74 14.65 6.64
C ALA A 897 25.33 15.69 5.58
N ILE A 898 25.83 15.58 4.35
CA ILE A 898 25.50 16.48 3.23
C ILE A 898 24.70 15.68 2.19
N PRO A 899 23.51 16.17 1.79
CA PRO A 899 22.70 15.49 0.79
C PRO A 899 23.37 15.53 -0.58
N ARG A 900 23.08 14.53 -1.41
CA ARG A 900 23.64 14.40 -2.76
C ARG A 900 23.39 15.63 -3.63
N GLU A 901 22.20 16.21 -3.57
CA GLU A 901 21.80 17.38 -4.35
C GLU A 901 22.74 18.57 -4.08
N GLU A 902 23.18 18.73 -2.82
CA GLU A 902 24.12 19.76 -2.39
C GLU A 902 25.57 19.43 -2.82
N LEU A 903 26.00 18.16 -2.73
CA LEU A 903 27.31 17.72 -3.23
C LEU A 903 27.42 17.85 -4.76
N ARG A 904 26.34 17.57 -5.49
CA ARG A 904 26.25 17.72 -6.94
C ARG A 904 26.42 19.18 -7.36
N ALA A 905 25.73 20.09 -6.68
CA ALA A 905 25.86 21.53 -6.91
C ALA A 905 27.31 22.02 -6.67
N LEU A 906 28.02 21.46 -5.69
CA LEU A 906 29.44 21.75 -5.43
C LEU A 906 30.36 21.14 -6.51
N ALA A 907 30.07 19.93 -6.98
CA ALA A 907 30.86 19.27 -8.03
C ALA A 907 30.76 19.99 -9.39
N LEU A 908 29.59 20.56 -9.68
CA LEU A 908 29.33 21.37 -10.89
C LEU A 908 30.02 22.74 -10.86
N SER A 909 30.34 23.28 -9.67
CA SER A 909 31.00 24.58 -9.54
C SER A 909 32.53 24.53 -9.62
N ILE A 910 33.12 23.32 -9.67
CA ILE A 910 34.56 23.10 -9.70
C ILE A 910 35.02 22.69 -11.10
N GLU A 911 35.90 23.50 -11.70
CA GLU A 911 36.46 23.29 -13.05
C GLU A 911 37.79 22.53 -13.05
N SER A 912 38.31 22.07 -11.91
CA SER A 912 39.62 21.40 -11.83
C SER A 912 39.58 19.90 -12.14
N ASP A 913 40.72 19.36 -12.63
CA ASP A 913 40.90 17.92 -12.89
C ASP A 913 40.88 17.07 -11.60
N ASN A 914 41.03 17.68 -10.43
CA ASN A 914 41.06 16.99 -9.13
C ASN A 914 39.89 17.43 -8.23
N LYS A 915 38.67 17.23 -8.75
CA LYS A 915 37.40 17.64 -8.12
C LYS A 915 37.27 17.15 -6.67
N ILE A 916 37.71 15.93 -6.37
CA ILE A 916 37.60 15.35 -5.01
C ILE A 916 38.39 16.17 -3.98
N GLN A 917 39.62 16.56 -4.31
CA GLN A 917 40.47 17.30 -3.38
C GLN A 917 39.96 18.72 -3.14
N GLU A 918 39.42 19.38 -4.18
CA GLU A 918 38.86 20.73 -4.06
C GLU A 918 37.51 20.76 -3.34
N MET A 919 36.63 19.77 -3.55
CA MET A 919 35.40 19.61 -2.78
C MET A 919 35.72 19.43 -1.29
N THR A 920 36.67 18.56 -0.97
CA THR A 920 37.10 18.28 0.41
C THR A 920 37.65 19.54 1.09
N ARG A 921 38.48 20.31 0.37
CA ARG A 921 39.06 21.56 0.85
C ARG A 921 37.99 22.64 1.08
N SER A 922 37.03 22.75 0.18
CA SER A 922 35.94 23.74 0.26
C SER A 922 35.01 23.45 1.43
N LEU A 923 34.76 22.18 1.74
CA LEU A 923 33.95 21.75 2.88
C LEU A 923 34.68 21.84 4.24
N GLY A 924 35.96 22.24 4.27
CA GLY A 924 36.74 22.37 5.51
C GLY A 924 37.18 21.04 6.13
N ILE A 925 37.07 19.93 5.40
CA ILE A 925 37.32 18.58 5.92
C ILE A 925 38.82 18.27 5.87
N LYS A 926 39.46 18.07 7.03
CA LYS A 926 40.92 17.85 7.14
C LYS A 926 41.38 16.45 6.73
N ARG A 927 40.53 15.43 6.86
CA ARG A 927 40.86 14.02 6.54
C ARG A 927 39.64 13.34 5.93
N LEU A 928 39.80 12.80 4.73
CA LEU A 928 38.74 12.08 4.02
C LEU A 928 38.73 10.61 4.46
N THR A 929 37.57 10.08 4.86
CA THR A 929 37.38 8.64 5.11
C THR A 929 37.14 7.92 3.78
N SER A 930 37.35 6.60 3.74
CA SER A 930 37.08 5.78 2.55
C SER A 930 35.61 5.85 2.12
N GLN A 931 34.69 5.91 3.10
CA GLN A 931 33.26 6.08 2.87
C GLN A 931 32.91 7.45 2.30
N ALA A 932 33.46 8.54 2.86
CA ALA A 932 33.29 9.88 2.33
C ALA A 932 33.84 10.03 0.90
N LYS A 933 34.96 9.36 0.58
CA LYS A 933 35.53 9.33 -0.78
C LYS A 933 34.58 8.67 -1.77
N LYS A 934 34.06 7.48 -1.44
CA LYS A 934 33.07 6.77 -2.28
C LYS A 934 31.81 7.60 -2.54
N ARG A 935 31.35 8.36 -1.53
CA ARG A 935 30.19 9.25 -1.64
C ARG A 935 30.43 10.45 -2.56
N ILE A 936 31.65 11.02 -2.57
CA ILE A 936 32.01 12.08 -3.53
C ILE A 936 32.16 11.49 -4.95
N GLU A 937 32.78 10.31 -5.07
CA GLU A 937 32.93 9.60 -6.36
C GLU A 937 31.57 9.29 -6.99
N SER A 938 30.59 8.79 -6.24
CA SER A 938 29.25 8.49 -6.77
C SER A 938 28.47 9.73 -7.24
N VAL A 939 28.81 10.91 -6.73
CA VAL A 939 28.26 12.20 -7.20
C VAL A 939 28.91 12.61 -8.51
N LEU A 940 30.23 12.41 -8.63
CA LEU A 940 31.01 12.74 -9.83
C LEU A 940 30.67 11.84 -11.02
N ASP A 941 30.28 10.58 -10.80
CA ASP A 941 29.85 9.68 -11.89
C ASP A 941 28.55 10.13 -12.57
N VAL A 942 27.80 11.06 -11.98
CA VAL A 942 26.49 11.55 -12.46
C VAL A 942 26.51 13.02 -12.88
N VAL A 943 27.66 13.69 -12.73
CA VAL A 943 27.95 15.07 -13.18
C VAL A 943 28.83 15.03 -14.41
#